data_AF-A0A3N5YBY5-F1
#
_entry.id   AF-A0A3N5YBY5-F1
#
_cell.length_a   1.000
_cell.length_b   1.000
_cell.length_c   1.000
_cell.angle_alpha   90.00
_cell.angle_beta   90.00
_cell.angle_gamma   90.00
#
_symmetry.space_group_name_H-M   'P 1'
#
loop_
_entity.id
_entity.type
_entity.pdbx_description
1 polymer ?
#
loop_
_entity_poly.entity_id
_entity_poly.type
_entity_poly.pdbx_seq_one_letter_code
_entity_poly.pdbx_strand_id
1 'polypeptide(L)'
;MASGGPFPCGGGFMDMVSPPTVLYRGVGPPRGNRPLATRHFRLLLVAWILASLAPPRVIAQTVSTGAIVGTVRDQTGAGVPRVAVKITLKDSGVVREVLSNEKGGYVASLLAPGRYSVAAKLEGFQTAVVDPVTVRVTERTTVAITLLAGGGSDTVVVTGEVPLINSSTAAKGEVIEETSIRQLPLPTLNFQQLLALSPGASASLSNNTDLGRGDTFISVNGQRMTSNNMTINGTEVISAGSNSTVNVAVPAPDTLQEFVVQTSLFNAASGRNSGGNVAVLTKSGSNDFHGHLYEFLRNRVLNANDFFLNSRGRDRPILTRNQFGGTLGGPILKDKIHFFVSYQGTRERNGTSLANSLATPNIPAGLTEDRSTAALQKLADAHGASAVDPVSLGLLQARLPNGQYAIPSAGAAAEDPTTLVPTPLSAISRFNENQSNVNIDLQIGTDDRLDWKVFFSRVSQYQALFSFLGPNPFQAPGYGGYVDHDNWVVTLSETHVFNSRIVNRALYGFNSSAGKFAPEEPFTNAQFGIANPLANDYPGLSTIGVTGLFTIGSTSLADGSAAGRTHNWTDTLSWSRGRHDMTLGGHVRHTALDLHLDFYSRGSVLFSNFKDFLGGITAVAFLGNGIRDRELRTTDSALFFQDDIRLTRNFTLNAGVRFEHYGGISENEGRLSAFYPEIFAKNQLPCTPAAPCNPPSGIKLLSPGQTLNPGTHHFAPRLGFAWSPLAGDGLAVRGGYGVYFDKFSLNIGVQQVLNYPNGVVGTGLAGPFFANPFPDLSTTEFPVSPVIPSPVPYYAGGVASADLRTPISGLFVDPSLRTPYVYVYSLGIQWQPARHYAVELDYVGNKGTKLINIRTLNQGVGATAPYTASGFSNNKVLNGLQMVETTGISHYDSLQASLKRRFDPLDFLVSYTFSKSKDDYSGAPASELNALPGDQQDRRSQRALSNLDRAHRVVANFVWFPKVVHSGGSTIAGRLLNDWQFSGIVT
;
A
#
# COMPACT_ATOMS: atom_id res chain seq x y z
N MET A 1 -9.44 105.88 10.26
CA MET A 1 -10.25 104.68 10.63
C MET A 1 -9.87 103.53 9.70
N ALA A 2 -9.97 102.27 10.16
CA ALA A 2 -9.87 100.99 9.41
C ALA A 2 -8.50 100.47 8.87
N SER A 3 -8.22 99.16 9.10
CA SER A 3 -7.15 98.26 8.59
C SER A 3 -7.35 96.82 9.16
N GLY A 4 -6.72 95.71 8.75
CA GLY A 4 -5.90 95.40 7.54
C GLY A 4 -5.02 94.12 7.63
N GLY A 5 -5.37 93.02 6.92
CA GLY A 5 -4.56 91.76 6.74
C GLY A 5 -4.73 90.66 7.81
N PRO A 6 -4.06 89.46 7.75
CA PRO A 6 -3.35 88.80 6.61
C PRO A 6 -3.34 87.22 6.51
N PHE A 7 -3.31 86.64 5.29
CA PHE A 7 -2.50 85.46 4.79
C PHE A 7 -2.64 83.96 5.31
N PRO A 8 -2.02 82.88 4.68
CA PRO A 8 -2.78 81.64 4.28
C PRO A 8 -2.08 80.23 4.46
N CYS A 9 -2.46 79.25 3.60
CA CYS A 9 -1.89 77.90 3.25
C CYS A 9 -2.42 76.66 4.03
N GLY A 10 -2.63 75.47 3.42
CA GLY A 10 -2.51 74.99 2.01
C GLY A 10 -3.04 73.54 1.83
N GLY A 11 -3.04 72.93 0.62
CA GLY A 11 -3.55 71.54 0.42
C GLY A 11 -3.56 70.95 -1.03
N GLY A 12 -4.24 69.80 -1.21
CA GLY A 12 -4.47 69.04 -2.48
C GLY A 12 -3.52 67.83 -2.72
N PHE A 13 -3.75 66.88 -3.64
CA PHE A 13 -4.99 66.30 -4.23
C PHE A 13 -4.64 64.92 -4.90
N MET A 14 -5.64 64.06 -5.17
CA MET A 14 -5.67 62.71 -5.85
C MET A 14 -4.48 62.20 -6.70
N ASP A 15 -4.22 60.86 -6.68
CA ASP A 15 -4.38 60.00 -7.90
C ASP A 15 -4.45 58.45 -7.63
N MET A 16 -4.52 57.65 -8.71
CA MET A 16 -5.04 56.27 -8.90
C MET A 16 -4.41 55.01 -8.24
N VAL A 17 -5.25 53.95 -8.28
CA VAL A 17 -5.18 52.54 -7.82
C VAL A 17 -3.94 51.69 -8.22
N SER A 18 -3.33 51.00 -7.25
CA SER A 18 -2.86 49.59 -7.31
C SER A 18 -2.30 49.09 -5.94
N PRO A 19 -2.16 47.76 -5.68
CA PRO A 19 -2.27 47.20 -4.32
C PRO A 19 -0.96 46.88 -3.57
N PRO A 20 -1.00 46.94 -2.22
CA PRO A 20 -0.36 45.95 -1.32
C PRO A 20 -1.36 45.46 -0.24
N THR A 21 -1.40 44.17 0.10
CA THR A 21 -0.46 43.45 1.00
C THR A 21 -0.39 44.05 2.41
N VAL A 22 -1.13 43.46 3.36
CA VAL A 22 -1.11 43.85 4.77
C VAL A 22 -0.14 42.97 5.58
N LEU A 23 0.85 43.59 6.22
CA LEU A 23 1.62 43.01 7.32
C LEU A 23 1.68 44.00 8.49
N TYR A 24 1.66 43.47 9.71
CA TYR A 24 1.51 44.28 10.93
C TYR A 24 2.73 45.18 11.23
N ARG A 25 2.47 46.33 11.86
CA ARG A 25 3.50 47.25 12.36
C ARG A 25 4.33 46.59 13.48
N GLY A 26 5.65 46.76 13.40
CA GLY A 26 6.56 46.52 14.53
C GLY A 26 6.66 47.70 15.50
N VAL A 27 7.35 47.50 16.62
CA VAL A 27 7.74 48.53 17.60
C VAL A 27 9.25 48.76 17.53
N GLY A 28 9.69 50.01 17.68
CA GLY A 28 11.10 50.43 17.49
C GLY A 28 12.04 50.21 18.69
N PRO A 29 13.37 50.40 18.50
CA PRO A 29 14.41 50.00 19.45
C PRO A 29 15.06 51.18 20.21
N PRO A 30 15.97 50.89 21.16
CA PRO A 30 17.12 51.76 21.44
C PRO A 30 18.49 51.11 21.12
N ARG A 31 19.49 51.99 20.92
CA ARG A 31 20.79 51.77 20.26
C ARG A 31 21.90 51.17 21.16
N GLY A 32 22.88 50.50 20.54
CA GLY A 32 24.27 50.35 21.04
C GLY A 32 24.65 48.95 21.58
N ASN A 33 25.91 48.50 21.53
CA ASN A 33 27.11 49.12 20.93
C ASN A 33 28.24 48.09 20.66
N ARG A 34 28.73 47.98 19.41
CA ARG A 34 29.95 47.30 18.89
C ARG A 34 30.18 45.78 19.15
N PRO A 35 30.93 45.07 18.28
CA PRO A 35 30.98 43.60 18.29
C PRO A 35 32.18 43.00 19.06
N LEU A 36 31.92 41.88 19.73
CA LEU A 36 32.92 40.94 20.27
C LEU A 36 32.38 39.50 20.17
N ALA A 37 33.25 38.50 20.38
CA ALA A 37 32.90 37.09 20.59
C ALA A 37 32.40 36.22 19.40
N THR A 38 32.72 36.52 18.14
CA THR A 38 32.45 35.61 16.98
C THR A 38 33.10 34.22 17.10
N ARG A 39 34.08 34.03 18.00
CA ARG A 39 34.64 32.71 18.36
C ARG A 39 33.73 31.87 19.26
N HIS A 40 32.95 32.49 20.15
CA HIS A 40 32.11 31.76 21.12
C HIS A 40 30.88 31.14 20.46
N PHE A 41 30.28 31.80 19.46
CA PHE A 41 29.15 31.20 18.73
C PHE A 41 29.56 29.94 17.94
N ARG A 42 30.78 29.89 17.38
CA ARG A 42 31.32 28.69 16.74
C ARG A 42 31.62 27.58 17.75
N LEU A 43 32.15 27.91 18.93
CA LEU A 43 32.36 26.93 20.01
C LEU A 43 31.02 26.39 20.56
N LEU A 44 29.99 27.22 20.70
CA LEU A 44 28.65 26.79 21.08
C LEU A 44 27.98 25.93 20.01
N LEU A 45 28.13 26.28 18.71
CA LEU A 45 27.61 25.45 17.62
C LEU A 45 28.32 24.08 17.56
N VAL A 46 29.64 24.05 17.72
CA VAL A 46 30.42 22.80 17.79
C VAL A 46 30.08 22.00 19.06
N ALA A 47 29.83 22.66 20.20
CA ALA A 47 29.35 22.00 21.41
C ALA A 47 27.92 21.44 21.25
N TRP A 48 27.04 22.12 20.51
CA TRP A 48 25.71 21.61 20.19
C TRP A 48 25.77 20.41 19.24
N ILE A 49 26.64 20.47 18.23
CA ILE A 49 26.91 19.35 17.31
C ILE A 49 27.50 18.17 18.09
N LEU A 50 28.49 18.39 18.96
CA LEU A 50 29.07 17.34 19.82
C LEU A 50 28.09 16.80 20.87
N ALA A 51 27.17 17.63 21.39
CA ALA A 51 26.08 17.18 22.26
C ALA A 51 25.04 16.35 21.49
N SER A 52 24.77 16.67 20.21
CA SER A 52 23.94 15.83 19.34
C SER A 52 24.64 14.56 18.86
N LEU A 53 25.98 14.49 19.00
CA LEU A 53 26.80 13.30 18.76
C LEU A 53 27.10 12.50 20.05
N ALA A 54 26.66 12.99 21.22
CA ALA A 54 26.74 12.24 22.48
C ALA A 54 25.48 11.37 22.62
N PRO A 55 25.54 10.05 22.42
CA PRO A 55 24.35 9.23 22.37
C PRO A 55 23.68 9.14 23.76
N PRO A 56 22.40 9.55 23.93
CA PRO A 56 21.56 8.84 24.88
C PRO A 56 21.58 7.35 24.50
N ARG A 57 21.51 6.45 25.49
CA ARG A 57 21.52 4.99 25.25
C ARG A 57 20.20 4.50 24.65
N VAL A 58 19.95 4.88 23.41
CA VAL A 58 18.89 4.36 22.55
C VAL A 58 19.42 3.08 21.90
N ILE A 59 18.73 1.98 22.17
CA ILE A 59 19.14 0.63 21.76
C ILE A 59 18.42 0.31 20.43
N ALA A 60 19.17 -0.09 19.41
CA ALA A 60 18.67 -0.50 18.08
C ALA A 60 19.52 -1.65 17.51
N GLN A 61 18.92 -2.66 16.87
CA GLN A 61 19.50 -3.88 16.25
C GLN A 61 18.49 -4.61 15.30
N THR A 62 18.77 -5.45 14.28
CA THR A 62 17.72 -5.78 13.24
C THR A 62 17.75 -7.12 12.49
N VAL A 63 16.60 -7.43 11.86
CA VAL A 63 16.39 -8.49 10.86
C VAL A 63 16.43 -7.90 9.43
N SER A 64 17.34 -8.38 8.59
CA SER A 64 17.31 -8.20 7.11
C SER A 64 18.24 -9.22 6.41
N THR A 65 18.38 -10.38 7.03
CA THR A 65 19.58 -11.24 6.95
C THR A 65 19.22 -12.72 6.88
N GLY A 66 20.15 -13.55 6.43
CA GLY A 66 20.13 -15.00 6.60
C GLY A 66 21.05 -15.49 7.72
N ALA A 67 21.24 -16.80 7.81
CA ALA A 67 22.23 -17.44 8.66
C ALA A 67 22.80 -18.72 8.02
N ILE A 68 24.05 -19.04 8.33
CA ILE A 68 24.63 -20.37 8.07
C ILE A 68 24.65 -21.14 9.38
N VAL A 69 24.19 -22.39 9.35
CA VAL A 69 24.12 -23.26 10.53
C VAL A 69 24.62 -24.65 10.15
N GLY A 70 25.36 -25.34 11.03
CA GLY A 70 25.98 -26.59 10.59
C GLY A 70 26.45 -27.52 11.70
N THR A 71 27.06 -28.62 11.27
CA THR A 71 27.84 -29.53 12.12
C THR A 71 29.11 -29.94 11.40
N VAL A 72 30.26 -29.80 12.06
CA VAL A 72 31.53 -30.40 11.63
C VAL A 72 31.66 -31.79 12.28
N ARG A 73 32.02 -32.78 11.48
CA ARG A 73 32.20 -34.18 11.90
C ARG A 73 33.54 -34.75 11.43
N ASP A 74 33.97 -35.85 12.01
CA ASP A 74 35.08 -36.67 11.50
C ASP A 74 34.56 -37.82 10.62
N GLN A 75 35.48 -38.64 10.12
CA GLN A 75 35.19 -39.84 9.31
C GLN A 75 34.36 -40.91 10.04
N THR A 76 34.27 -40.87 11.38
CA THR A 76 33.42 -41.77 12.18
C THR A 76 31.99 -41.25 12.37
N GLY A 77 31.73 -40.00 11.97
CA GLY A 77 30.46 -39.31 12.21
C GLY A 77 30.33 -38.72 13.62
N ALA A 78 31.41 -38.70 14.42
CA ALA A 78 31.46 -37.96 15.67
C ALA A 78 31.60 -36.45 15.40
N GLY A 79 31.03 -35.61 16.26
CA GLY A 79 31.04 -34.15 16.10
C GLY A 79 32.34 -33.54 16.63
N VAL A 80 33.07 -32.80 15.81
CA VAL A 80 34.42 -32.30 16.15
C VAL A 80 34.34 -30.91 16.78
N PRO A 81 34.74 -30.72 18.05
CA PRO A 81 34.64 -29.44 18.76
C PRO A 81 35.80 -28.48 18.45
N ARG A 82 35.59 -27.19 18.70
CA ARG A 82 36.59 -26.11 18.57
C ARG A 82 37.22 -25.94 17.18
N VAL A 83 36.60 -26.49 16.13
CA VAL A 83 36.98 -26.25 14.73
C VAL A 83 36.75 -24.79 14.40
N ALA A 84 37.73 -24.13 13.77
CA ALA A 84 37.57 -22.79 13.23
C ALA A 84 36.84 -22.88 11.89
N VAL A 85 35.68 -22.24 11.79
CA VAL A 85 34.86 -22.18 10.58
C VAL A 85 34.86 -20.75 10.06
N LYS A 86 35.53 -20.54 8.93
CA LYS A 86 35.69 -19.27 8.24
C LYS A 86 34.68 -19.17 7.09
N ILE A 87 33.83 -18.16 7.15
CA ILE A 87 32.72 -17.92 6.23
C ILE A 87 33.03 -16.63 5.48
N THR A 88 33.23 -16.69 4.16
CA THR A 88 33.67 -15.55 3.35
C THR A 88 32.66 -15.21 2.27
N LEU A 89 32.12 -13.99 2.27
CA LEU A 89 31.21 -13.48 1.24
C LEU A 89 32.01 -13.20 -0.03
N LYS A 90 31.74 -13.95 -1.11
CA LYS A 90 32.53 -13.89 -2.34
C LYS A 90 32.52 -12.52 -3.00
N ASP A 91 31.35 -11.89 -3.02
CA ASP A 91 31.13 -10.69 -3.81
C ASP A 91 31.82 -9.45 -3.21
N SER A 92 32.10 -9.43 -1.89
CA SER A 92 32.67 -8.29 -1.17
C SER A 92 33.95 -8.58 -0.38
N GLY A 93 34.39 -9.84 -0.29
CA GLY A 93 35.56 -10.27 0.49
C GLY A 93 35.33 -10.36 2.00
N VAL A 94 34.17 -9.95 2.52
CA VAL A 94 33.89 -9.89 3.97
C VAL A 94 33.95 -11.27 4.62
N VAL A 95 34.75 -11.37 5.69
CA VAL A 95 35.01 -12.60 6.45
C VAL A 95 34.24 -12.59 7.76
N ARG A 96 33.65 -13.73 8.13
CA ARG A 96 33.10 -14.03 9.45
C ARG A 96 33.67 -15.35 9.97
N GLU A 97 34.22 -15.37 11.18
CA GLU A 97 34.74 -16.59 11.80
C GLU A 97 33.92 -17.02 13.03
N VAL A 98 33.66 -18.32 13.14
CA VAL A 98 32.92 -18.95 14.26
C VAL A 98 33.59 -20.27 14.67
N LEU A 99 33.27 -20.76 15.88
CA LEU A 99 33.84 -22.00 16.44
C LEU A 99 32.77 -23.08 16.61
N SER A 100 33.10 -24.34 16.31
CA SER A 100 32.21 -25.47 16.61
C SER A 100 32.11 -25.76 18.12
N ASN A 101 30.91 -26.12 18.57
CA ASN A 101 30.59 -26.46 19.95
C ASN A 101 31.01 -27.91 20.29
N GLU A 102 30.77 -28.34 21.54
CA GLU A 102 31.10 -29.68 22.08
C GLU A 102 30.51 -30.86 21.29
N LYS A 103 29.51 -30.63 20.42
CA LYS A 103 28.89 -31.65 19.55
C LYS A 103 29.17 -31.38 18.06
N GLY A 104 30.18 -30.58 17.75
CA GLY A 104 30.55 -30.15 16.40
C GLY A 104 29.63 -29.11 15.75
N GLY A 105 28.58 -28.67 16.43
CA GLY A 105 27.60 -27.71 15.89
C GLY A 105 28.13 -26.28 15.85
N TYR A 106 27.86 -25.54 14.78
CA TYR A 106 28.21 -24.12 14.65
C TYR A 106 27.05 -23.31 14.07
N VAL A 107 27.07 -21.99 14.32
CA VAL A 107 26.04 -21.01 13.90
C VAL A 107 26.74 -19.71 13.52
N ALA A 108 26.38 -19.12 12.39
CA ALA A 108 26.77 -17.77 11.98
C ALA A 108 25.50 -17.00 11.55
N SER A 109 25.00 -16.17 12.47
CA SER A 109 23.75 -15.41 12.33
C SER A 109 23.98 -13.98 11.82
N LEU A 110 22.90 -13.36 11.33
CA LEU A 110 22.87 -11.98 10.81
C LEU A 110 23.82 -11.77 9.61
N LEU A 111 23.92 -12.77 8.74
CA LEU A 111 24.68 -12.69 7.49
C LEU A 111 23.86 -11.95 6.41
N ALA A 112 24.52 -11.11 5.62
CA ALA A 112 23.91 -10.54 4.42
C ALA A 112 23.57 -11.66 3.40
N PRO A 113 22.44 -11.58 2.67
CA PRO A 113 22.19 -12.51 1.58
C PRO A 113 23.25 -12.40 0.47
N GLY A 114 23.67 -13.54 -0.08
CA GLY A 114 24.78 -13.60 -1.03
C GLY A 114 25.42 -14.99 -1.13
N ARG A 115 26.54 -15.07 -1.86
CA ARG A 115 27.27 -16.33 -2.11
C ARG A 115 28.49 -16.41 -1.21
N TYR A 116 28.56 -17.46 -0.39
CA TYR A 116 29.63 -17.67 0.58
C TYR A 116 30.51 -18.87 0.21
N SER A 117 31.77 -18.83 0.64
CA SER A 117 32.64 -20.01 0.80
C SER A 117 32.82 -20.29 2.29
N VAL A 118 32.72 -21.56 2.69
CA VAL A 118 32.78 -21.99 4.10
C VAL A 118 33.95 -22.96 4.28
N ALA A 119 35.01 -22.52 4.93
CA ALA A 119 36.21 -23.30 5.19
C ALA A 119 36.30 -23.71 6.66
N ALA A 120 36.46 -25.01 6.94
CA ALA A 120 36.67 -25.57 8.27
C ALA A 120 38.12 -26.02 8.46
N LYS A 121 38.76 -25.57 9.54
CA LYS A 121 40.15 -25.87 9.87
C LYS A 121 40.31 -26.26 11.34
N LEU A 122 41.03 -27.36 11.57
CA LEU A 122 41.52 -27.79 12.88
C LEU A 122 42.89 -28.45 12.70
N GLU A 123 43.77 -28.33 13.68
CA GLU A 123 45.09 -28.96 13.67
C GLU A 123 44.98 -30.50 13.64
N GLY A 124 45.81 -31.16 12.85
CA GLY A 124 45.75 -32.62 12.60
C GLY A 124 44.75 -33.06 11.53
N PHE A 125 43.92 -32.15 10.99
CA PHE A 125 42.95 -32.42 9.93
C PHE A 125 43.25 -31.61 8.66
N GLN A 126 42.89 -32.16 7.50
CA GLN A 126 42.89 -31.42 6.24
C GLN A 126 41.87 -30.29 6.28
N THR A 127 42.12 -29.19 5.56
CA THR A 127 41.19 -28.06 5.50
C THR A 127 40.05 -28.39 4.53
N ALA A 128 38.84 -28.55 5.05
CA ALA A 128 37.65 -28.81 4.24
C ALA A 128 36.98 -27.49 3.82
N VAL A 129 36.65 -27.34 2.53
CA VAL A 129 36.00 -26.14 1.99
C VAL A 129 34.70 -26.54 1.30
N VAL A 130 33.59 -25.91 1.67
CA VAL A 130 32.30 -26.02 0.98
C VAL A 130 32.03 -24.73 0.20
N ASP A 131 31.86 -24.86 -1.10
CA ASP A 131 31.73 -23.75 -2.04
C ASP A 131 30.95 -24.19 -3.30
N PRO A 132 29.90 -23.47 -3.74
CA PRO A 132 29.29 -22.28 -3.14
C PRO A 132 28.18 -22.60 -2.13
N VAL A 133 28.09 -21.77 -1.09
CA VAL A 133 27.02 -21.77 -0.08
C VAL A 133 26.18 -20.51 -0.24
N THR A 134 24.96 -20.63 -0.77
CA THR A 134 24.04 -19.49 -0.89
C THR A 134 23.33 -19.22 0.43
N VAL A 135 23.32 -17.95 0.86
CA VAL A 135 22.55 -17.44 2.00
C VAL A 135 21.45 -16.52 1.47
N ARG A 136 20.20 -16.76 1.87
CA ARG A 136 19.03 -15.93 1.53
C ARG A 136 18.41 -15.30 2.77
N VAL A 137 17.63 -14.25 2.59
CA VAL A 137 16.93 -13.51 3.65
C VAL A 137 15.95 -14.42 4.40
N THR A 138 16.02 -14.37 5.74
CA THR A 138 15.25 -15.22 6.67
C THR A 138 15.49 -16.73 6.58
N GLU A 139 16.28 -17.22 5.62
CA GLU A 139 16.66 -18.63 5.52
C GLU A 139 17.82 -19.00 6.45
N ARG A 140 17.89 -20.30 6.79
CA ARG A 140 18.91 -20.91 7.63
C ARG A 140 19.62 -21.99 6.82
N THR A 141 20.65 -21.58 6.08
CA THR A 141 21.42 -22.45 5.18
C THR A 141 22.16 -23.51 6.00
N THR A 142 21.79 -24.78 5.83
CA THR A 142 22.38 -25.89 6.58
C THR A 142 23.59 -26.47 5.87
N VAL A 143 24.76 -26.44 6.52
CA VAL A 143 26.05 -26.88 5.96
C VAL A 143 26.71 -27.93 6.86
N ALA A 144 26.64 -29.20 6.45
CA ALA A 144 27.40 -30.28 7.06
C ALA A 144 28.82 -30.31 6.49
N ILE A 145 29.83 -30.53 7.35
CA ILE A 145 31.23 -30.61 6.94
C ILE A 145 31.85 -31.85 7.57
N THR A 146 32.57 -32.65 6.78
CA THR A 146 33.36 -33.79 7.26
C THR A 146 34.84 -33.46 7.12
N LEU A 147 35.57 -33.45 8.23
CA LEU A 147 37.02 -33.34 8.26
C LEU A 147 37.67 -34.71 8.03
N LEU A 148 38.70 -34.73 7.19
CA LEU A 148 39.54 -35.91 6.98
C LEU A 148 40.81 -35.77 7.81
N ALA A 149 41.24 -36.85 8.47
CA ALA A 149 42.46 -36.84 9.27
C ALA A 149 43.70 -36.76 8.36
N GLY A 150 44.65 -35.88 8.68
CA GLY A 150 45.87 -35.69 7.90
C GLY A 150 46.48 -34.30 8.12
N GLY A 151 47.76 -34.26 8.50
CA GLY A 151 48.49 -33.01 8.81
C GLY A 151 49.03 -32.24 7.60
N GLY A 152 48.50 -32.48 6.40
CA GLY A 152 48.96 -31.85 5.16
C GLY A 152 48.32 -30.48 4.90
N SER A 153 48.93 -29.69 4.02
CA SER A 153 48.39 -28.40 3.54
C SER A 153 47.24 -28.52 2.55
N ASP A 154 46.80 -29.74 2.24
CA ASP A 154 45.82 -30.01 1.19
C ASP A 154 44.43 -29.48 1.56
N THR A 155 43.84 -28.72 0.65
CA THR A 155 42.47 -28.21 0.76
C THR A 155 41.51 -29.14 0.02
N VAL A 156 40.63 -29.82 0.76
CA VAL A 156 39.60 -30.68 0.18
C VAL A 156 38.37 -29.81 -0.10
N VAL A 157 38.18 -29.42 -1.36
CA VAL A 157 36.98 -28.73 -1.82
C VAL A 157 35.86 -29.75 -2.00
N VAL A 158 34.91 -29.75 -1.07
CA VAL A 158 33.68 -30.51 -1.16
C VAL A 158 32.64 -29.63 -1.85
N THR A 159 32.33 -29.95 -3.11
CA THR A 159 31.21 -29.32 -3.85
C THR A 159 29.87 -29.83 -3.32
N GLY A 160 29.53 -29.43 -2.09
CA GLY A 160 28.29 -29.79 -1.42
C GLY A 160 27.17 -28.84 -1.79
N GLU A 161 26.18 -29.33 -2.56
CA GLU A 161 24.93 -28.61 -2.77
C GLU A 161 24.13 -28.51 -1.46
N VAL A 162 23.56 -27.34 -1.20
CA VAL A 162 22.66 -27.11 -0.06
C VAL A 162 21.34 -27.88 -0.28
N PRO A 163 20.81 -28.61 0.73
CA PRO A 163 19.51 -29.27 0.63
C PRO A 163 18.37 -28.32 0.24
N LEU A 164 17.39 -28.82 -0.53
CA LEU A 164 16.22 -28.06 -0.99
C LEU A 164 15.09 -27.99 0.06
N ILE A 165 15.24 -28.72 1.16
CA ILE A 165 14.29 -28.84 2.28
C ILE A 165 14.85 -28.16 3.56
N ASN A 166 13.97 -27.76 4.47
CA ASN A 166 14.33 -27.03 5.68
C ASN A 166 13.94 -27.82 6.95
N SER A 167 14.95 -28.36 7.64
CA SER A 167 14.83 -29.13 8.88
C SER A 167 15.02 -28.28 10.16
N SER A 168 14.99 -26.95 10.05
CA SER A 168 15.33 -26.03 11.15
C SER A 168 14.20 -25.09 11.60
N THR A 169 13.14 -24.91 10.79
CA THR A 169 12.05 -23.98 11.13
C THR A 169 10.67 -24.46 10.68
N ALA A 170 9.65 -24.15 11.50
CA ALA A 170 8.24 -24.29 11.16
C ALA A 170 7.71 -23.20 10.20
N ALA A 171 8.45 -22.11 9.99
CA ALA A 171 8.03 -21.00 9.13
C ALA A 171 7.85 -21.46 7.67
N LYS A 172 6.74 -21.04 7.03
CA LYS A 172 6.47 -21.27 5.61
C LYS A 172 6.66 -19.99 4.81
N GLY A 173 7.45 -20.09 3.74
CA GLY A 173 7.63 -19.08 2.71
C GLY A 173 8.50 -19.62 1.58
N GLU A 174 8.58 -18.89 0.48
CA GLU A 174 9.50 -19.17 -0.63
C GLU A 174 10.26 -17.88 -0.96
N VAL A 175 11.55 -18.00 -1.27
CA VAL A 175 12.39 -16.89 -1.76
C VAL A 175 12.37 -16.88 -3.28
N ILE A 176 12.02 -15.75 -3.87
CA ILE A 176 12.09 -15.51 -5.31
C ILE A 176 13.43 -14.83 -5.62
N GLU A 177 14.30 -15.56 -6.31
CA GLU A 177 15.69 -15.18 -6.61
C GLU A 177 15.78 -14.23 -7.82
N GLU A 178 16.88 -13.46 -7.95
CA GLU A 178 17.11 -12.48 -9.03
C GLU A 178 16.73 -13.02 -10.43
N THR A 179 17.14 -14.25 -10.77
CA THR A 179 16.85 -14.86 -12.08
C THR A 179 15.35 -14.89 -12.33
N SER A 180 14.55 -15.38 -11.37
CA SER A 180 13.09 -15.40 -11.48
C SER A 180 12.49 -13.99 -11.51
N ILE A 181 13.04 -13.06 -10.72
CA ILE A 181 12.59 -11.65 -10.70
C ILE A 181 12.73 -10.98 -12.07
N ARG A 182 13.86 -11.20 -12.75
CA ARG A 182 14.21 -10.54 -14.01
C ARG A 182 13.67 -11.26 -15.25
N GLN A 183 13.51 -12.59 -15.19
CA GLN A 183 13.22 -13.42 -16.36
C GLN A 183 11.75 -13.82 -16.50
N LEU A 184 10.94 -13.77 -15.43
CA LEU A 184 9.52 -14.07 -15.55
C LEU A 184 8.75 -12.89 -16.19
N PRO A 185 7.79 -13.15 -17.09
CA PRO A 185 7.10 -12.09 -17.85
C PRO A 185 6.19 -11.24 -16.96
N LEU A 186 6.58 -9.98 -16.73
CA LEU A 186 5.84 -9.00 -15.93
C LEU A 186 5.14 -7.95 -16.81
N PRO A 187 3.79 -7.91 -16.88
CA PRO A 187 3.04 -6.94 -17.68
C PRO A 187 3.39 -5.45 -17.50
N THR A 188 3.97 -5.07 -16.36
CA THR A 188 4.32 -3.68 -16.00
C THR A 188 5.74 -3.52 -15.42
N LEU A 189 6.53 -4.60 -15.35
CA LEU A 189 7.76 -4.72 -14.55
C LEU A 189 7.56 -4.48 -13.03
N ASN A 190 6.38 -4.73 -12.48
CA ASN A 190 6.15 -4.68 -11.03
C ASN A 190 6.37 -6.05 -10.39
N PHE A 191 7.44 -6.19 -9.59
CA PHE A 191 7.78 -7.43 -8.88
C PHE A 191 6.67 -7.92 -7.93
N GLN A 192 5.76 -7.05 -7.47
CA GLN A 192 4.66 -7.43 -6.58
C GLN A 192 3.75 -8.50 -7.19
N GLN A 193 3.67 -8.58 -8.52
CA GLN A 193 2.92 -9.62 -9.24
C GLN A 193 3.47 -11.03 -8.96
N LEU A 194 4.76 -11.16 -8.67
CA LEU A 194 5.42 -12.41 -8.32
C LEU A 194 5.15 -12.85 -6.87
N LEU A 195 4.61 -11.98 -6.01
CA LEU A 195 4.26 -12.32 -4.62
C LEU A 195 3.14 -13.37 -4.53
N ALA A 196 2.39 -13.56 -5.62
CA ALA A 196 1.35 -14.58 -5.76
C ALA A 196 1.84 -15.92 -6.34
N LEU A 197 3.16 -16.14 -6.52
CA LEU A 197 3.70 -17.44 -6.90
C LEU A 197 3.69 -18.46 -5.74
N SER A 198 3.79 -17.97 -4.49
CA SER A 198 3.86 -18.80 -3.29
C SER A 198 2.53 -19.54 -3.00
N PRO A 199 2.56 -20.79 -2.52
CA PRO A 199 1.35 -21.49 -2.08
C PRO A 199 0.60 -20.71 -0.98
N GLY A 200 -0.73 -20.72 -1.06
CA GLY A 200 -1.59 -19.98 -0.12
C GLY A 200 -1.65 -18.46 -0.35
N ALA A 201 -0.79 -17.86 -1.16
CA ALA A 201 -0.93 -16.48 -1.61
C ALA A 201 -1.88 -16.40 -2.83
N SER A 202 -2.59 -15.29 -2.99
CA SER A 202 -3.36 -14.98 -4.20
C SER A 202 -3.46 -13.47 -4.42
N ALA A 203 -3.50 -13.07 -5.69
CA ALA A 203 -3.63 -11.68 -6.12
C ALA A 203 -4.41 -11.62 -7.44
N SER A 204 -4.90 -10.44 -7.81
CA SER A 204 -5.43 -10.21 -9.16
C SER A 204 -4.30 -10.22 -10.18
N LEU A 205 -4.55 -10.80 -11.36
CA LEU A 205 -3.67 -10.64 -12.52
C LEU A 205 -3.75 -9.19 -13.01
N SER A 206 -2.65 -8.45 -12.96
CA SER A 206 -2.58 -7.08 -13.48
C SER A 206 -2.79 -7.09 -15.00
N ASN A 207 -3.69 -6.25 -15.51
CA ASN A 207 -4.01 -6.21 -16.93
C ASN A 207 -2.88 -5.48 -17.68
N ASN A 208 -2.51 -5.97 -18.87
CA ASN A 208 -1.45 -5.36 -19.68
C ASN A 208 -1.84 -3.99 -20.28
N THR A 209 -3.12 -3.64 -20.22
CA THR A 209 -3.67 -2.32 -20.54
C THR A 209 -3.84 -1.38 -19.34
N ASP A 210 -3.59 -1.84 -18.10
CA ASP A 210 -3.64 -0.97 -16.92
C ASP A 210 -2.56 0.12 -16.98
N LEU A 211 -2.89 1.31 -16.49
CA LEU A 211 -2.05 2.50 -16.52
C LEU A 211 -0.95 2.43 -15.46
N GLY A 212 0.31 2.66 -15.85
CA GLY A 212 1.45 2.70 -14.93
C GLY A 212 1.90 1.32 -14.41
N ARG A 213 2.21 1.25 -13.11
CA ARG A 213 2.87 0.08 -12.50
C ARG A 213 1.97 -1.14 -12.29
N GLY A 214 0.65 -1.01 -12.36
CA GLY A 214 -0.27 -2.13 -12.09
C GLY A 214 -0.06 -2.76 -10.71
N ASP A 215 0.08 -1.93 -9.68
CA ASP A 215 0.15 -2.29 -8.26
C ASP A 215 -0.93 -3.32 -7.89
N THR A 216 -0.59 -4.30 -7.07
CA THR A 216 -1.47 -5.45 -6.81
C THR A 216 -1.83 -5.64 -5.34
N PHE A 217 -3.08 -6.06 -5.12
CA PHE A 217 -3.60 -6.47 -3.82
C PHE A 217 -3.41 -7.98 -3.65
N ILE A 218 -2.74 -8.34 -2.56
CA ILE A 218 -2.45 -9.73 -2.21
C ILE A 218 -3.28 -10.12 -1.00
N SER A 219 -3.81 -11.34 -0.99
CA SER A 219 -4.36 -12.01 0.19
C SER A 219 -3.59 -13.30 0.41
N VAL A 220 -3.35 -13.65 1.67
CA VAL A 220 -2.54 -14.82 2.03
C VAL A 220 -3.30 -15.66 3.06
N ASN A 221 -3.48 -16.94 2.76
CA ASN A 221 -4.13 -17.92 3.63
C ASN A 221 -5.48 -17.41 4.20
N GLY A 222 -6.31 -16.82 3.34
CA GLY A 222 -7.63 -16.27 3.69
C GLY A 222 -7.62 -14.96 4.49
N GLN A 223 -6.46 -14.36 4.78
CA GLN A 223 -6.38 -13.07 5.46
C GLN A 223 -6.68 -11.89 4.53
N ARG A 224 -7.17 -10.80 5.12
CA ARG A 224 -7.55 -9.57 4.40
C ARG A 224 -6.36 -8.96 3.68
N MET A 225 -6.64 -8.21 2.61
CA MET A 225 -5.60 -7.51 1.84
C MET A 225 -4.87 -6.43 2.67
N THR A 226 -5.48 -5.95 3.76
CA THR A 226 -4.91 -5.03 4.76
C THR A 226 -4.17 -5.73 5.90
N SER A 227 -4.12 -7.07 5.91
CA SER A 227 -3.42 -7.90 6.91
C SER A 227 -2.01 -8.30 6.46
N ASN A 228 -1.42 -7.65 5.45
CA ASN A 228 -0.07 -7.98 4.96
C ASN A 228 0.97 -6.97 5.46
N ASN A 229 2.22 -7.40 5.57
CA ASN A 229 3.38 -6.54 5.83
C ASN A 229 4.37 -6.57 4.64
N MET A 230 4.98 -5.43 4.32
CA MET A 230 6.04 -5.33 3.32
C MET A 230 7.19 -4.46 3.83
N THR A 231 8.43 -4.93 3.61
CA THR A 231 9.66 -4.20 3.92
C THR A 231 10.62 -4.18 2.73
N ILE A 232 11.36 -3.09 2.58
CA ILE A 232 12.49 -2.97 1.65
C ILE A 232 13.76 -2.72 2.47
N ASN A 233 14.76 -3.60 2.32
CA ASN A 233 15.99 -3.64 3.12
C ASN A 233 15.77 -3.70 4.66
N GLY A 234 14.57 -4.07 5.12
CA GLY A 234 14.17 -4.05 6.54
C GLY A 234 13.38 -2.81 6.98
N THR A 235 13.29 -1.76 6.15
CA THR A 235 12.41 -0.60 6.38
C THR A 235 10.98 -0.93 5.92
N GLU A 236 9.96 -0.61 6.72
CA GLU A 236 8.55 -0.81 6.32
C GLU A 236 8.17 0.06 5.11
N VAL A 237 7.49 -0.55 4.13
CA VAL A 237 6.98 0.12 2.92
C VAL A 237 5.51 -0.27 2.73
N ILE A 238 4.63 0.45 3.44
CA ILE A 238 3.17 0.27 3.43
C ILE A 238 2.53 1.66 3.40
N SER A 239 1.42 1.82 2.67
CA SER A 239 0.60 3.02 2.73
C SER A 239 -0.09 3.13 4.10
N ALA A 240 0.34 4.09 4.92
CA ALA A 240 -0.19 4.28 6.27
C ALA A 240 -1.72 4.51 6.32
N GLY A 241 -2.25 5.21 5.31
CA GLY A 241 -3.66 5.54 5.17
C GLY A 241 -4.57 4.38 4.74
N SER A 242 -4.02 3.30 4.19
CA SER A 242 -4.80 2.14 3.69
C SER A 242 -4.35 0.79 4.26
N ASN A 243 -3.21 0.72 4.96
CA ASN A 243 -2.57 -0.52 5.43
C ASN A 243 -2.29 -1.50 4.28
N SER A 244 -1.97 -1.00 3.08
CA SER A 244 -1.83 -1.80 1.85
C SER A 244 -0.54 -1.53 1.07
N THR A 245 -0.25 -2.44 0.13
CA THR A 245 0.92 -2.47 -0.77
C THR A 245 0.78 -1.61 -2.04
N VAL A 246 -0.21 -0.71 -2.09
CA VAL A 246 -0.54 0.09 -3.29
C VAL A 246 -0.18 1.55 -3.07
N ASN A 247 0.33 2.22 -4.12
CA ASN A 247 0.90 3.57 -4.08
C ASN A 247 2.09 3.68 -3.10
N VAL A 248 2.95 2.66 -3.10
CA VAL A 248 4.18 2.59 -2.29
C VAL A 248 5.44 2.59 -3.17
N ALA A 249 6.61 2.47 -2.56
CA ALA A 249 7.86 2.26 -3.29
C ALA A 249 7.89 0.86 -3.93
N VAL A 250 8.08 0.83 -5.25
CA VAL A 250 8.21 -0.40 -6.06
C VAL A 250 9.48 -0.29 -6.90
N PRO A 251 10.63 -0.81 -6.42
CA PRO A 251 11.87 -0.80 -7.20
C PRO A 251 11.80 -1.71 -8.42
N ALA A 252 12.46 -1.30 -9.50
CA ALA A 252 12.55 -2.03 -10.75
C ALA A 252 13.22 -3.41 -10.56
N PRO A 253 12.79 -4.47 -11.28
CA PRO A 253 13.30 -5.84 -11.12
C PRO A 253 14.82 -5.97 -11.09
N ASP A 254 15.54 -5.26 -11.97
CA ASP A 254 17.01 -5.29 -12.05
C ASP A 254 17.73 -4.68 -10.83
N THR A 255 17.02 -3.91 -9.99
CA THR A 255 17.49 -3.34 -8.72
C THR A 255 17.44 -4.38 -7.58
N LEU A 256 16.61 -5.41 -7.72
CA LEU A 256 16.35 -6.39 -6.68
C LEU A 256 17.35 -7.54 -6.73
N GLN A 257 17.78 -7.99 -5.55
CA GLN A 257 18.62 -9.18 -5.39
C GLN A 257 17.75 -10.43 -5.17
N GLU A 258 16.77 -10.31 -4.27
CA GLU A 258 15.77 -11.33 -3.97
C GLU A 258 14.63 -10.69 -3.16
N PHE A 259 13.51 -11.41 -3.04
CA PHE A 259 12.55 -11.16 -1.97
C PHE A 259 11.99 -12.48 -1.43
N VAL A 260 11.56 -12.50 -0.18
CA VAL A 260 10.85 -13.63 0.45
C VAL A 260 9.40 -13.28 0.68
N VAL A 261 8.52 -14.26 0.49
CA VAL A 261 7.11 -14.20 0.92
C VAL A 261 6.89 -15.25 1.99
N GLN A 262 6.79 -14.82 3.24
CA GLN A 262 6.42 -15.68 4.36
C GLN A 262 4.89 -15.71 4.47
N THR A 263 4.29 -16.89 4.36
CA THR A 263 2.82 -17.07 4.32
C THR A 263 2.25 -17.66 5.61
N SER A 264 3.06 -18.30 6.45
CA SER A 264 2.62 -18.87 7.73
C SER A 264 3.79 -19.05 8.71
N LEU A 265 3.47 -19.08 10.03
CA LEU A 265 4.39 -19.43 11.13
C LEU A 265 5.73 -18.67 11.19
N PHE A 266 5.78 -17.41 10.75
CA PHE A 266 7.01 -16.61 10.81
C PHE A 266 7.45 -16.28 12.25
N ASN A 267 8.77 -16.21 12.47
CA ASN A 267 9.37 -16.12 13.80
C ASN A 267 9.06 -14.79 14.54
N ALA A 268 9.22 -14.77 15.87
CA ALA A 268 8.79 -13.66 16.72
C ALA A 268 9.46 -12.30 16.42
N ALA A 269 10.59 -12.29 15.72
CA ALA A 269 11.25 -11.07 15.25
C ALA A 269 10.43 -10.33 14.18
N SER A 270 9.66 -11.07 13.37
CA SER A 270 8.64 -10.54 12.45
C SER A 270 7.28 -10.36 13.15
N GLY A 271 6.49 -9.33 12.79
CA GLY A 271 5.22 -9.01 13.45
C GLY A 271 4.37 -8.01 12.67
N ARG A 272 3.68 -7.08 13.35
CA ARG A 272 2.79 -6.02 12.80
C ARG A 272 1.43 -6.49 12.27
N ASN A 273 1.41 -7.61 11.55
CA ASN A 273 0.22 -8.14 10.90
C ASN A 273 0.22 -9.68 10.87
N SER A 274 -0.90 -10.26 10.46
CA SER A 274 -1.21 -11.69 10.53
C SER A 274 -1.18 -12.47 9.21
N GLY A 275 -1.23 -11.78 8.07
CA GLY A 275 -1.19 -12.32 6.72
C GLY A 275 0.23 -12.48 6.18
N GLY A 276 0.44 -12.15 4.89
CA GLY A 276 1.74 -12.31 4.25
C GLY A 276 2.77 -11.31 4.79
N ASN A 277 3.98 -11.77 5.11
CA ASN A 277 5.12 -10.92 5.44
C ASN A 277 6.14 -10.98 4.31
N VAL A 278 6.36 -9.83 3.64
CA VAL A 278 7.24 -9.67 2.48
C VAL A 278 8.48 -8.90 2.88
N ALA A 279 9.66 -9.45 2.59
CA ALA A 279 10.93 -8.73 2.74
C ALA A 279 11.70 -8.74 1.42
N VAL A 280 11.98 -7.54 0.91
CA VAL A 280 12.60 -7.26 -0.38
C VAL A 280 14.01 -6.72 -0.16
N LEU A 281 15.01 -7.20 -0.90
CA LEU A 281 16.37 -6.66 -0.89
C LEU A 281 16.75 -6.02 -2.21
N THR A 282 17.34 -4.83 -2.10
CA THR A 282 18.02 -4.14 -3.20
C THR A 282 19.50 -4.52 -3.21
N LYS A 283 20.07 -4.73 -4.40
CA LYS A 283 21.44 -5.23 -4.60
C LYS A 283 22.50 -4.39 -3.90
N SER A 284 23.50 -5.06 -3.35
CA SER A 284 24.72 -4.44 -2.83
C SER A 284 25.81 -4.35 -3.90
N GLY A 285 26.84 -3.53 -3.66
CA GLY A 285 28.01 -3.49 -4.53
C GLY A 285 28.91 -4.73 -4.38
N SER A 286 29.86 -4.90 -5.30
CA SER A 286 30.84 -6.00 -5.26
C SER A 286 32.26 -5.50 -5.56
N ASN A 287 33.27 -6.37 -5.37
CA ASN A 287 34.67 -6.09 -5.65
C ASN A 287 35.01 -5.88 -7.14
N ASP A 288 34.08 -6.17 -8.05
CA ASP A 288 34.28 -6.06 -9.50
C ASP A 288 33.20 -5.20 -10.16
N PHE A 289 33.61 -4.35 -11.09
CA PHE A 289 32.69 -3.47 -11.80
C PHE A 289 31.79 -4.27 -12.74
N HIS A 290 30.47 -4.13 -12.56
CA HIS A 290 29.46 -4.81 -13.36
C HIS A 290 28.22 -3.91 -13.50
N GLY A 291 27.47 -4.11 -14.59
CA GLY A 291 26.30 -3.29 -14.90
C GLY A 291 25.74 -3.60 -16.27
N HIS A 292 24.55 -3.08 -16.56
CA HIS A 292 23.85 -3.28 -17.83
C HIS A 292 22.85 -2.15 -18.09
N LEU A 293 22.44 -2.01 -19.35
CA LEU A 293 21.38 -1.11 -19.80
C LEU A 293 20.23 -1.95 -20.39
N TYR A 294 19.01 -1.41 -20.35
CA TYR A 294 17.81 -2.07 -20.89
C TYR A 294 16.77 -1.06 -21.39
N GLU A 295 15.89 -1.51 -22.29
CA GLU A 295 14.67 -0.83 -22.76
C GLU A 295 13.61 -1.89 -23.06
N PHE A 296 12.38 -1.67 -22.61
CA PHE A 296 11.22 -2.53 -22.86
C PHE A 296 10.12 -1.74 -23.58
N LEU A 297 10.02 -1.94 -24.89
CA LEU A 297 9.05 -1.28 -25.76
C LEU A 297 7.74 -2.08 -25.88
N ARG A 298 6.62 -1.49 -25.46
CA ARG A 298 5.25 -1.91 -25.86
C ARG A 298 4.65 -0.86 -26.77
N ASN A 299 4.07 -1.27 -27.90
CA ASN A 299 3.54 -0.36 -28.91
C ASN A 299 2.22 -0.86 -29.53
N ARG A 300 1.28 0.06 -29.79
CA ARG A 300 0.01 -0.14 -30.51
C ARG A 300 0.14 -1.01 -31.76
N VAL A 301 1.21 -0.87 -32.53
CA VAL A 301 1.43 -1.63 -33.78
C VAL A 301 1.61 -3.13 -33.51
N LEU A 302 2.28 -3.50 -32.40
CA LEU A 302 2.62 -4.88 -32.04
C LEU A 302 1.51 -5.61 -31.27
N ASN A 303 0.64 -4.87 -30.58
CA ASN A 303 -0.46 -5.44 -29.80
C ASN A 303 -1.68 -5.79 -30.69
N ALA A 304 -2.56 -6.67 -30.21
CA ALA A 304 -3.89 -6.89 -30.81
C ALA A 304 -4.83 -5.68 -30.58
N ASN A 305 -6.00 -5.68 -31.23
CA ASN A 305 -7.10 -4.79 -30.86
C ASN A 305 -7.91 -5.42 -29.72
N ASP A 306 -8.58 -4.59 -28.91
CA ASP A 306 -9.58 -5.08 -27.94
C ASP A 306 -10.78 -5.69 -28.67
N PHE A 307 -11.39 -6.73 -28.08
CA PHE A 307 -12.50 -7.46 -28.69
C PHE A 307 -13.77 -6.61 -28.86
N PHE A 308 -14.12 -5.79 -27.87
CA PHE A 308 -15.32 -4.95 -27.89
C PHE A 308 -15.14 -3.76 -28.84
N LEU A 309 -13.94 -3.18 -28.91
CA LEU A 309 -13.61 -2.18 -29.91
C LEU A 309 -13.65 -2.76 -31.33
N ASN A 310 -13.02 -3.92 -31.54
CA ASN A 310 -12.95 -4.57 -32.85
C ASN A 310 -14.34 -5.00 -33.37
N SER A 311 -15.20 -5.55 -32.50
CA SER A 311 -16.59 -5.91 -32.84
C SER A 311 -17.50 -4.71 -33.12
N ARG A 312 -17.08 -3.49 -32.78
CA ARG A 312 -17.75 -2.23 -33.13
C ARG A 312 -17.04 -1.43 -34.22
N GLY A 313 -16.06 -2.02 -34.91
CA GLY A 313 -15.29 -1.35 -35.96
C GLY A 313 -14.48 -0.15 -35.46
N ARG A 314 -14.16 -0.07 -34.16
CA ARG A 314 -13.35 0.99 -33.58
C ARG A 314 -11.87 0.67 -33.73
N ASP A 315 -11.12 1.69 -34.15
CA ASP A 315 -9.65 1.66 -34.22
C ASP A 315 -9.01 1.25 -32.89
N ARG A 316 -7.88 0.55 -32.99
CA ARG A 316 -7.05 0.19 -31.84
C ARG A 316 -6.58 1.47 -31.12
N PRO A 317 -6.84 1.64 -29.81
CA PRO A 317 -6.39 2.81 -29.08
C PRO A 317 -4.86 2.89 -28.95
N ILE A 318 -4.35 4.06 -28.55
CA ILE A 318 -2.92 4.25 -28.31
C ILE A 318 -2.53 3.57 -27.01
N LEU A 319 -1.77 2.47 -27.09
CA LEU A 319 -0.99 1.95 -25.98
C LEU A 319 0.49 1.95 -26.37
N THR A 320 1.25 2.88 -25.81
CA THR A 320 2.71 2.97 -25.99
C THR A 320 3.36 3.14 -24.62
N ARG A 321 4.19 2.17 -24.21
CA ARG A 321 4.97 2.21 -22.97
C ARG A 321 6.43 1.90 -23.30
N ASN A 322 7.33 2.78 -22.87
CA ASN A 322 8.77 2.58 -22.89
C ASN A 322 9.23 2.49 -21.43
N GLN A 323 10.14 1.57 -21.13
CA GLN A 323 10.70 1.34 -19.80
C GLN A 323 12.20 1.08 -19.95
N PHE A 324 12.96 2.18 -19.90
CA PHE A 324 14.41 2.17 -20.06
C PHE A 324 15.11 2.37 -18.73
N GLY A 325 16.31 1.82 -18.60
CA GLY A 325 17.08 1.94 -17.37
C GLY A 325 18.46 1.31 -17.45
N GLY A 326 19.10 1.25 -16.29
CA GLY A 326 20.39 0.61 -16.15
C GLY A 326 20.80 0.42 -14.69
N THR A 327 21.84 -0.38 -14.50
CA THR A 327 22.49 -0.61 -13.21
C THR A 327 24.01 -0.50 -13.34
N LEU A 328 24.67 -0.10 -12.25
CA LEU A 328 26.12 -0.12 -12.12
C LEU A 328 26.49 -0.40 -10.66
N GLY A 329 27.30 -1.43 -10.43
CA GLY A 329 27.88 -1.75 -9.13
C GLY A 329 29.38 -1.98 -9.22
N GLY A 330 30.08 -1.81 -8.09
CA GLY A 330 31.52 -2.03 -8.00
C GLY A 330 32.14 -1.50 -6.70
N PRO A 331 33.47 -1.52 -6.59
CA PRO A 331 34.19 -0.99 -5.43
C PRO A 331 34.42 0.52 -5.55
N ILE A 332 34.18 1.26 -4.47
CA ILE A 332 34.86 2.54 -4.20
C ILE A 332 36.26 2.25 -3.62
N LEU A 333 36.35 1.23 -2.76
CA LEU A 333 37.59 0.70 -2.20
C LEU A 333 37.45 -0.82 -2.05
N LYS A 334 38.30 -1.60 -2.71
CA LYS A 334 38.20 -3.08 -2.66
C LYS A 334 38.25 -3.60 -1.23
N ASP A 335 37.46 -4.64 -0.99
CA ASP A 335 37.23 -5.33 0.29
C ASP A 335 36.68 -4.46 1.44
N LYS A 336 36.30 -3.19 1.17
CA LYS A 336 35.93 -2.23 2.22
C LYS A 336 34.75 -1.33 1.92
N ILE A 337 34.64 -0.78 0.70
CA ILE A 337 33.57 0.13 0.33
C ILE A 337 33.08 -0.23 -1.07
N HIS A 338 31.84 -0.67 -1.16
CA HIS A 338 31.19 -1.04 -2.40
C HIS A 338 29.96 -0.16 -2.64
N PHE A 339 29.58 0.04 -3.89
CA PHE A 339 28.40 0.79 -4.28
C PHE A 339 27.56 0.00 -5.29
N PHE A 340 26.26 0.28 -5.29
CA PHE A 340 25.35 -0.13 -6.35
C PHE A 340 24.35 1.00 -6.62
N VAL A 341 24.20 1.37 -7.89
CA VAL A 341 23.20 2.34 -8.36
C VAL A 341 22.33 1.76 -9.45
N SER A 342 21.06 2.16 -9.48
CA SER A 342 20.15 1.87 -10.58
C SER A 342 19.26 3.07 -10.90
N TYR A 343 18.77 3.11 -12.14
CA TYR A 343 17.76 4.06 -12.62
C TYR A 343 16.78 3.33 -13.56
N GLN A 344 15.49 3.66 -13.46
CA GLN A 344 14.47 3.30 -14.45
C GLN A 344 13.56 4.50 -14.74
N GLY A 345 13.34 4.78 -16.03
CA GLY A 345 12.35 5.73 -16.53
C GLY A 345 11.21 5.00 -17.23
N THR A 346 9.99 5.09 -16.67
CA THR A 346 8.75 4.65 -17.36
C THR A 346 8.15 5.84 -18.11
N ARG A 347 7.77 5.66 -19.37
CA ARG A 347 7.03 6.67 -20.17
C ARG A 347 5.87 5.98 -20.89
N GLU A 348 4.65 6.42 -20.61
CA GLU A 348 3.44 5.77 -21.12
C GLU A 348 2.39 6.75 -21.65
N ARG A 349 1.72 6.34 -22.73
CA ARG A 349 0.46 6.91 -23.23
C ARG A 349 -0.52 5.77 -23.45
N ASN A 350 -1.72 5.87 -22.89
CA ASN A 350 -2.65 4.76 -22.75
C ASN A 350 -4.11 5.20 -22.96
N GLY A 351 -4.74 4.69 -24.01
CA GLY A 351 -6.17 4.80 -24.35
C GLY A 351 -6.95 3.49 -24.13
N THR A 352 -6.34 2.50 -23.47
CA THR A 352 -6.84 1.12 -23.33
C THR A 352 -7.18 0.72 -21.88
N SER A 353 -6.76 1.48 -20.88
CA SER A 353 -7.08 1.22 -19.47
C SER A 353 -8.58 1.39 -19.22
N LEU A 354 -9.25 0.30 -18.83
CA LEU A 354 -10.66 0.30 -18.39
C LEU A 354 -10.86 1.10 -17.09
N ALA A 355 -9.78 1.41 -16.36
CA ALA A 355 -9.84 2.16 -15.12
C ALA A 355 -9.84 3.69 -15.34
N ASN A 356 -9.12 4.19 -16.35
CA ASN A 356 -8.79 5.62 -16.47
C ASN A 356 -8.79 6.18 -17.91
N SER A 357 -9.05 5.35 -18.93
CA SER A 357 -8.83 5.72 -20.34
C SER A 357 -9.92 5.26 -21.31
N LEU A 358 -10.63 4.17 -21.02
CA LEU A 358 -11.64 3.59 -21.89
C LEU A 358 -12.98 3.48 -21.15
N ALA A 359 -13.94 4.31 -21.57
CA ALA A 359 -15.32 4.29 -21.09
C ALA A 359 -16.24 3.67 -22.13
N THR A 360 -17.44 3.25 -21.73
CA THR A 360 -18.55 2.86 -22.60
C THR A 360 -19.87 3.40 -22.03
N PRO A 361 -20.09 4.73 -22.06
CA PRO A 361 -21.39 5.30 -21.74
C PRO A 361 -22.49 4.78 -22.68
N ASN A 362 -23.70 4.65 -22.15
CA ASN A 362 -24.89 4.35 -22.95
C ASN A 362 -25.54 5.68 -23.35
N ILE A 363 -25.58 5.97 -24.65
CA ILE A 363 -26.09 7.23 -25.20
C ILE A 363 -27.39 6.96 -25.99
N PRO A 364 -28.48 7.72 -25.78
CA PRO A 364 -29.69 7.60 -26.60
C PRO A 364 -29.41 7.87 -28.08
N ALA A 365 -29.91 7.01 -28.98
CA ALA A 365 -29.60 7.00 -30.41
C ALA A 365 -29.92 8.32 -31.13
N GLY A 366 -30.92 9.07 -30.66
CA GLY A 366 -31.29 10.38 -31.19
C GLY A 366 -30.41 11.53 -30.72
N LEU A 367 -29.47 11.31 -29.79
CA LEU A 367 -28.48 12.31 -29.41
C LEU A 367 -27.33 12.32 -30.43
N THR A 368 -27.56 12.99 -31.56
CA THR A 368 -26.65 13.08 -32.70
C THR A 368 -25.72 14.30 -32.61
N GLU A 369 -24.90 14.56 -33.64
CA GLU A 369 -24.10 15.80 -33.75
C GLU A 369 -24.95 17.06 -34.00
N ASP A 370 -26.23 16.95 -34.40
CA ASP A 370 -27.15 18.08 -34.38
C ASP A 370 -27.64 18.34 -32.94
N ARG A 371 -27.00 19.31 -32.29
CA ARG A 371 -27.40 19.84 -30.97
C ARG A 371 -28.18 21.15 -31.07
N SER A 372 -28.79 21.46 -32.22
CA SER A 372 -29.71 22.59 -32.31
C SER A 372 -30.87 22.43 -31.32
N THR A 373 -31.41 23.54 -30.81
CA THR A 373 -32.52 23.51 -29.84
C THR A 373 -33.74 22.78 -30.41
N ALA A 374 -33.96 22.83 -31.73
CA ALA A 374 -35.03 22.10 -32.41
C ALA A 374 -34.78 20.58 -32.47
N ALA A 375 -33.54 20.13 -32.64
CA ALA A 375 -33.20 18.70 -32.58
C ALA A 375 -33.29 18.15 -31.16
N LEU A 376 -32.78 18.90 -30.17
CA LEU A 376 -32.84 18.52 -28.77
C LEU A 376 -34.27 18.53 -28.21
N GLN A 377 -35.14 19.44 -28.65
CA GLN A 377 -36.57 19.39 -28.29
C GLN A 377 -37.26 18.15 -28.87
N LYS A 378 -37.02 17.78 -30.15
CA LYS A 378 -37.56 16.53 -30.72
C LYS A 378 -37.12 15.28 -29.96
N LEU A 379 -35.88 15.28 -29.46
CA LEU A 379 -35.37 14.21 -28.60
C LEU A 379 -36.07 14.20 -27.24
N ALA A 380 -36.35 15.37 -26.65
CA ALA A 380 -37.15 15.50 -25.43
C ALA A 380 -38.59 15.01 -25.62
N ASP A 381 -39.24 15.38 -26.72
CA ASP A 381 -40.59 14.91 -27.09
C ASP A 381 -40.61 13.37 -27.17
N ALA A 382 -39.62 12.76 -27.83
CA ALA A 382 -39.49 11.30 -27.96
C ALA A 382 -39.25 10.58 -26.61
N HIS A 383 -38.50 11.20 -25.69
CA HIS A 383 -38.35 10.71 -24.32
C HIS A 383 -39.53 11.09 -23.40
N GLY A 384 -40.54 11.80 -23.89
CA GLY A 384 -41.70 12.23 -23.11
C GLY A 384 -41.40 13.30 -22.06
N ALA A 385 -40.36 14.12 -22.24
CA ALA A 385 -40.12 15.35 -21.50
C ALA A 385 -40.86 16.52 -22.16
N SER A 386 -41.47 17.41 -21.38
CA SER A 386 -42.31 18.50 -21.90
C SER A 386 -41.52 19.71 -22.46
N ALA A 387 -40.25 19.82 -22.11
CA ALA A 387 -39.29 20.83 -22.59
C ALA A 387 -37.86 20.35 -22.29
N VAL A 388 -36.87 20.94 -22.95
CA VAL A 388 -35.47 20.87 -22.50
C VAL A 388 -35.20 21.99 -21.48
N ASP A 389 -34.74 21.63 -20.29
CA ASP A 389 -34.28 22.57 -19.26
C ASP A 389 -33.06 23.39 -19.75
N PRO A 390 -32.94 24.70 -19.41
CA PRO A 390 -31.84 25.55 -19.91
C PRO A 390 -30.43 25.07 -19.52
N VAL A 391 -30.25 24.47 -18.34
CA VAL A 391 -28.97 23.91 -17.89
C VAL A 391 -28.64 22.68 -18.72
N SER A 392 -29.61 21.77 -18.86
CA SER A 392 -29.46 20.56 -19.68
C SER A 392 -29.22 20.88 -21.16
N LEU A 393 -29.90 21.90 -21.71
CA LEU A 393 -29.67 22.41 -23.06
C LEU A 393 -28.22 22.91 -23.23
N GLY A 394 -27.73 23.71 -22.29
CA GLY A 394 -26.34 24.21 -22.28
C GLY A 394 -25.32 23.07 -22.22
N LEU A 395 -25.53 22.08 -21.34
CA LEU A 395 -24.66 20.90 -21.21
C LEU A 395 -24.68 19.99 -22.46
N LEU A 396 -25.84 19.83 -23.09
CA LEU A 396 -25.99 19.08 -24.35
C LEU A 396 -25.37 19.81 -25.56
N GLN A 397 -25.21 21.13 -25.49
CA GLN A 397 -24.55 21.95 -26.51
C GLN A 397 -23.06 22.21 -26.23
N ALA A 398 -22.59 21.98 -24.99
CA ALA A 398 -21.23 22.26 -24.55
C ALA A 398 -20.17 21.50 -25.37
N ARG A 399 -19.16 22.21 -25.86
CA ARG A 399 -17.98 21.64 -26.54
C ARG A 399 -16.72 21.82 -25.71
N LEU A 400 -15.95 20.75 -25.57
CA LEU A 400 -14.64 20.71 -24.94
C LEU A 400 -13.60 21.52 -25.76
N PRO A 401 -12.44 21.87 -25.18
CA PRO A 401 -11.38 22.59 -25.91
C PRO A 401 -10.83 21.89 -27.17
N ASN A 402 -11.09 20.58 -27.34
CA ASN A 402 -10.76 19.82 -28.54
C ASN A 402 -11.85 19.85 -29.64
N GLY A 403 -12.94 20.60 -29.42
CA GLY A 403 -14.09 20.72 -30.31
C GLY A 403 -15.17 19.64 -30.17
N GLN A 404 -14.94 18.55 -29.42
CA GLN A 404 -15.93 17.49 -29.22
C GLN A 404 -17.02 17.91 -28.23
N TYR A 405 -18.23 17.37 -28.36
CA TYR A 405 -19.29 17.57 -27.37
C TYR A 405 -18.93 16.94 -26.01
N ALA A 406 -19.22 17.66 -24.92
CA ALA A 406 -18.95 17.21 -23.56
C ALA A 406 -19.84 16.02 -23.14
N ILE A 407 -21.09 15.99 -23.61
CA ILE A 407 -21.93 14.79 -23.64
C ILE A 407 -21.81 14.19 -25.04
N PRO A 408 -21.16 13.03 -25.23
CA PRO A 408 -20.88 12.46 -26.54
C PRO A 408 -22.15 12.04 -27.28
N SER A 409 -22.09 12.01 -28.61
CA SER A 409 -23.20 11.57 -29.48
C SER A 409 -23.23 10.05 -29.62
N ALA A 410 -24.40 9.48 -29.91
CA ALA A 410 -24.52 8.06 -30.24
C ALA A 410 -23.75 7.73 -31.52
N GLY A 411 -22.92 6.68 -31.49
CA GLY A 411 -22.03 6.33 -32.60
C GLY A 411 -22.70 5.77 -33.86
N ALA A 412 -24.01 5.52 -33.81
CA ALA A 412 -24.85 5.12 -34.93
C ALA A 412 -26.31 5.52 -34.62
N ALA A 413 -27.07 5.89 -35.64
CA ALA A 413 -28.51 6.11 -35.52
C ALA A 413 -29.26 4.77 -35.45
N ALA A 414 -30.27 4.70 -34.58
CA ALA A 414 -31.28 3.65 -34.56
C ALA A 414 -32.62 4.24 -35.04
N GLU A 415 -33.57 3.38 -35.44
CA GLU A 415 -34.90 3.83 -35.87
C GLU A 415 -35.70 4.48 -34.72
N ASP A 416 -35.56 3.94 -33.50
CA ASP A 416 -36.09 4.56 -32.28
C ASP A 416 -34.98 5.43 -31.62
N PRO A 417 -35.15 6.77 -31.56
CA PRO A 417 -34.16 7.69 -30.99
C PRO A 417 -33.94 7.49 -29.48
N THR A 418 -34.84 6.82 -28.77
CA THR A 418 -34.70 6.52 -27.34
C THR A 418 -33.82 5.30 -27.05
N THR A 419 -33.51 4.49 -28.08
CA THR A 419 -32.64 3.30 -27.99
C THR A 419 -31.29 3.65 -27.39
N LEU A 420 -30.87 2.92 -26.35
CA LEU A 420 -29.57 3.14 -25.72
C LEU A 420 -28.45 2.46 -26.51
N VAL A 421 -27.46 3.25 -26.95
CA VAL A 421 -26.30 2.80 -27.72
C VAL A 421 -25.05 2.79 -26.83
N PRO A 422 -24.52 1.61 -26.46
CA PRO A 422 -23.23 1.50 -25.77
C PRO A 422 -22.13 2.06 -26.67
N THR A 423 -21.58 3.21 -26.29
CA THR A 423 -20.70 4.02 -27.12
C THR A 423 -19.29 4.01 -26.52
N PRO A 424 -18.40 3.09 -26.96
CA PRO A 424 -17.04 3.01 -26.41
C PRO A 424 -16.19 4.20 -26.86
N LEU A 425 -15.50 4.82 -25.90
CA LEU A 425 -14.72 6.04 -26.04
C LEU A 425 -13.35 5.91 -25.36
N SER A 426 -12.29 6.13 -26.14
CA SER A 426 -10.89 6.09 -25.67
C SER A 426 -10.34 7.51 -25.52
N ALA A 427 -9.84 7.84 -24.33
CA ALA A 427 -9.14 9.08 -23.99
C ALA A 427 -7.72 8.78 -23.49
N ILE A 428 -6.73 9.64 -23.82
CA ILE A 428 -5.31 9.30 -23.65
C ILE A 428 -4.79 9.74 -22.28
N SER A 429 -4.80 8.81 -21.33
CA SER A 429 -4.03 8.92 -20.10
C SER A 429 -2.53 8.86 -20.35
N ARG A 430 -1.74 9.39 -19.42
CA ARG A 430 -0.27 9.39 -19.45
C ARG A 430 0.27 8.96 -18.10
N PHE A 431 1.38 8.22 -18.08
CA PHE A 431 2.10 7.89 -16.85
C PHE A 431 3.60 8.08 -17.10
N ASN A 432 4.23 8.90 -16.26
CA ASN A 432 5.67 9.16 -16.31
C ASN A 432 6.26 8.85 -14.94
N GLU A 433 7.30 8.04 -14.90
CA GLU A 433 8.02 7.70 -13.67
C GLU A 433 9.51 7.91 -13.87
N ASN A 434 10.18 8.40 -12.84
CA ASN A 434 11.62 8.29 -12.70
C ASN A 434 11.89 7.69 -11.32
N GLN A 435 12.49 6.51 -11.27
CA GLN A 435 12.92 5.88 -10.03
C GLN A 435 14.42 5.60 -10.07
N SER A 436 15.08 5.74 -8.92
CA SER A 436 16.50 5.43 -8.76
C SER A 436 16.77 4.79 -7.41
N ASN A 437 17.83 3.99 -7.35
CA ASN A 437 18.34 3.41 -6.12
C ASN A 437 19.83 3.72 -5.98
N VAL A 438 20.28 4.02 -4.76
CA VAL A 438 21.68 4.24 -4.39
C VAL A 438 21.97 3.47 -3.10
N ASN A 439 22.85 2.48 -3.20
CA ASN A 439 23.31 1.67 -2.08
C ASN A 439 24.83 1.84 -1.92
N ILE A 440 25.28 1.96 -0.67
CA ILE A 440 26.68 1.93 -0.27
C ILE A 440 26.84 0.90 0.86
N ASP A 441 27.80 0.00 0.69
CA ASP A 441 28.15 -1.05 1.63
C ASP A 441 29.56 -0.76 2.17
N LEU A 442 29.73 -0.67 3.49
CA LEU A 442 30.98 -0.28 4.15
C LEU A 442 31.37 -1.29 5.24
N GLN A 443 32.55 -1.88 5.12
CA GLN A 443 33.17 -2.75 6.13
C GLN A 443 34.21 -1.95 6.93
N ILE A 444 34.06 -1.88 8.25
CA ILE A 444 34.95 -1.19 9.17
C ILE A 444 35.62 -2.24 10.07
N GLY A 445 36.94 -2.41 9.90
CA GLY A 445 37.66 -3.51 10.57
C GLY A 445 37.10 -4.89 10.20
N THR A 446 37.19 -5.84 11.12
CA THR A 446 36.56 -7.18 10.99
C THR A 446 35.14 -7.24 11.54
N ASP A 447 34.77 -6.28 12.40
CA ASP A 447 33.68 -6.49 13.35
C ASP A 447 32.45 -5.60 13.10
N ASP A 448 32.57 -4.54 12.31
CA ASP A 448 31.49 -3.59 12.04
C ASP A 448 31.18 -3.53 10.53
N ARG A 449 29.91 -3.69 10.14
CA ARG A 449 29.44 -3.49 8.76
C ARG A 449 28.29 -2.50 8.69
N LEU A 450 28.49 -1.38 8.00
CA LEU A 450 27.47 -0.38 7.73
C LEU A 450 26.87 -0.58 6.32
N ASP A 451 25.55 -0.66 6.19
CA ASP A 451 24.83 -0.56 4.91
C ASP A 451 24.00 0.73 4.88
N TRP A 452 24.14 1.55 3.84
CA TRP A 452 23.27 2.70 3.59
C TRP A 452 22.57 2.51 2.25
N LYS A 453 21.24 2.43 2.26
CA LYS A 453 20.43 2.06 1.09
C LYS A 453 19.27 3.04 0.89
N VAL A 454 19.21 3.67 -0.27
CA VAL A 454 18.24 4.72 -0.60
C VAL A 454 17.52 4.42 -1.91
N PHE A 455 16.20 4.34 -1.86
CA PHE A 455 15.32 4.33 -3.03
C PHE A 455 14.50 5.63 -3.08
N PHE A 456 14.34 6.20 -4.27
CA PHE A 456 13.34 7.24 -4.50
C PHE A 456 12.63 7.04 -5.86
N SER A 457 11.37 7.45 -5.94
CA SER A 457 10.62 7.52 -7.19
C SER A 457 9.76 8.76 -7.26
N ARG A 458 9.77 9.48 -8.39
CA ARG A 458 8.78 10.48 -8.75
C ARG A 458 7.87 9.95 -9.86
N VAL A 459 6.58 9.90 -9.58
CA VAL A 459 5.51 9.61 -10.55
C VAL A 459 4.77 10.91 -10.86
N SER A 460 4.47 11.13 -12.14
CA SER A 460 3.50 12.12 -12.60
C SER A 460 2.58 11.48 -13.63
N GLN A 461 1.30 11.40 -13.29
CA GLN A 461 0.27 10.68 -14.02
C GLN A 461 -0.88 11.63 -14.38
N TYR A 462 -1.37 11.51 -15.61
CA TYR A 462 -2.60 12.15 -16.07
C TYR A 462 -3.62 11.06 -16.38
N GLN A 463 -4.78 11.11 -15.75
CA GLN A 463 -5.91 10.24 -16.02
C GLN A 463 -6.91 10.99 -16.88
N ALA A 464 -7.23 10.47 -18.07
CA ALA A 464 -8.16 11.12 -18.99
C ALA A 464 -9.63 10.87 -18.64
N LEU A 465 -9.89 9.82 -17.85
CA LEU A 465 -11.10 9.60 -17.05
C LEU A 465 -10.63 9.55 -15.58
N PHE A 466 -10.74 10.67 -14.88
CA PHE A 466 -10.26 10.79 -13.49
C PHE A 466 -11.39 10.51 -12.49
N SER A 467 -11.18 9.53 -11.61
CA SER A 467 -12.12 9.19 -10.54
C SER A 467 -11.40 8.54 -9.36
N PHE A 468 -11.48 9.17 -8.19
CA PHE A 468 -10.93 8.61 -6.94
C PHE A 468 -11.84 7.54 -6.32
N LEU A 469 -13.13 7.52 -6.68
CA LEU A 469 -14.09 6.47 -6.27
C LEU A 469 -13.91 5.14 -7.02
N GLY A 470 -12.89 5.04 -7.88
CA GLY A 470 -12.63 3.90 -8.75
C GLY A 470 -13.22 4.07 -10.16
N PRO A 471 -13.06 3.04 -11.02
CA PRO A 471 -13.45 3.11 -12.43
C PRO A 471 -14.95 3.41 -12.62
N ASN A 472 -15.26 4.49 -13.34
CA ASN A 472 -16.62 4.78 -13.80
C ASN A 472 -16.72 4.50 -15.32
N PRO A 473 -17.30 3.36 -15.74
CA PRO A 473 -17.41 3.02 -17.16
C PRO A 473 -18.36 3.95 -17.94
N PHE A 474 -19.13 4.80 -17.25
CA PHE A 474 -20.05 5.77 -17.85
C PHE A 474 -19.46 7.19 -17.92
N GLN A 475 -18.24 7.43 -17.42
CA GLN A 475 -17.61 8.76 -17.43
C GLN A 475 -17.28 9.20 -18.86
N ALA A 476 -17.73 10.39 -19.25
CA ALA A 476 -17.37 11.00 -20.53
C ALA A 476 -15.92 11.54 -20.48
N PRO A 477 -15.15 11.42 -21.58
CA PRO A 477 -13.87 12.12 -21.73
C PRO A 477 -13.97 13.64 -21.54
N GLY A 478 -12.86 14.25 -21.14
CA GLY A 478 -12.72 15.70 -21.00
C GLY A 478 -12.63 16.18 -19.54
N TYR A 479 -13.14 15.38 -18.61
CA TYR A 479 -13.00 15.59 -17.16
C TYR A 479 -11.86 14.70 -16.63
N GLY A 480 -10.65 15.07 -17.05
CA GLY A 480 -9.41 14.38 -16.67
C GLY A 480 -8.94 14.79 -15.27
N GLY A 481 -7.68 14.49 -14.97
CA GLY A 481 -7.06 14.90 -13.70
C GLY A 481 -5.62 14.43 -13.56
N TYR A 482 -4.87 15.15 -12.74
CA TYR A 482 -3.47 14.88 -12.43
C TYR A 482 -3.36 14.11 -11.12
N VAL A 483 -2.41 13.18 -11.07
CA VAL A 483 -2.00 12.42 -9.89
C VAL A 483 -0.48 12.39 -9.87
N ASP A 484 0.13 13.20 -9.01
CA ASP A 484 1.57 13.22 -8.78
C ASP A 484 1.88 12.48 -7.47
N HIS A 485 2.93 11.65 -7.45
CA HIS A 485 3.26 10.83 -6.29
C HIS A 485 4.77 10.59 -6.15
N ASP A 486 5.35 11.10 -5.07
CA ASP A 486 6.75 10.87 -4.68
C ASP A 486 6.84 9.77 -3.61
N ASN A 487 7.78 8.83 -3.75
CA ASN A 487 8.17 7.89 -2.70
C ASN A 487 9.65 8.04 -2.35
N TRP A 488 9.97 7.85 -1.07
CA TRP A 488 11.32 7.78 -0.51
C TRP A 488 11.41 6.62 0.47
N VAL A 489 12.43 5.77 0.34
CA VAL A 489 12.78 4.75 1.34
C VAL A 489 14.27 4.85 1.62
N VAL A 490 14.63 5.18 2.85
CA VAL A 490 16.01 5.27 3.34
C VAL A 490 16.19 4.23 4.43
N THR A 491 17.22 3.41 4.30
CA THR A 491 17.66 2.45 5.30
C THR A 491 19.11 2.75 5.67
N LEU A 492 19.39 2.82 6.96
CA LEU A 492 20.74 2.83 7.50
C LEU A 492 20.84 1.64 8.46
N SER A 493 21.68 0.67 8.14
CA SER A 493 21.99 -0.47 9.02
C SER A 493 23.48 -0.53 9.37
N GLU A 494 23.76 -1.09 10.53
CA GLU A 494 25.04 -1.42 11.13
C GLU A 494 24.97 -2.91 11.50
N THR A 495 26.07 -3.67 11.54
CA THR A 495 26.12 -5.09 11.95
C THR A 495 27.39 -5.37 12.76
N HIS A 496 27.27 -5.35 14.09
CA HIS A 496 28.39 -5.46 15.02
C HIS A 496 28.64 -6.89 15.51
N VAL A 497 29.90 -7.33 15.47
CA VAL A 497 30.38 -8.67 15.83
C VAL A 497 31.08 -8.64 17.18
N PHE A 498 30.29 -8.68 18.28
CA PHE A 498 30.85 -8.72 19.63
C PHE A 498 31.75 -9.96 19.89
N ASN A 499 31.49 -11.08 19.21
CA ASN A 499 32.33 -12.30 19.18
C ASN A 499 31.68 -13.37 18.28
N SER A 500 32.30 -14.56 18.22
CA SER A 500 31.80 -15.74 17.49
C SER A 500 30.43 -16.30 17.95
N ARG A 501 29.83 -15.78 19.03
CA ARG A 501 28.52 -16.23 19.55
C ARG A 501 27.45 -15.14 19.64
N ILE A 502 27.83 -13.87 19.62
CA ILE A 502 26.93 -12.73 19.83
C ILE A 502 27.07 -11.75 18.65
N VAL A 503 25.95 -11.40 18.03
CA VAL A 503 25.89 -10.51 16.86
C VAL A 503 24.74 -9.53 17.01
N ASN A 504 25.00 -8.27 16.69
CA ASN A 504 24.06 -7.16 16.75
C ASN A 504 23.86 -6.54 15.36
N ARG A 505 22.80 -5.76 15.11
CA ARG A 505 22.59 -5.15 13.78
C ARG A 505 21.81 -3.81 13.76
N ALA A 506 22.30 -2.69 14.31
CA ALA A 506 21.46 -1.48 14.42
C ALA A 506 20.80 -1.09 13.09
N LEU A 507 19.52 -0.69 13.06
CA LEU A 507 18.96 -0.01 11.88
C LEU A 507 17.91 1.03 12.22
N TYR A 508 17.98 2.08 11.40
CA TYR A 508 16.99 3.12 11.25
C TYR A 508 16.43 3.07 9.83
N GLY A 509 15.11 3.08 9.72
CA GLY A 509 14.38 3.12 8.46
C GLY A 509 13.47 4.33 8.38
N PHE A 510 13.50 5.05 7.27
CA PHE A 510 12.56 6.12 6.95
C PHE A 510 11.84 5.80 5.65
N ASN A 511 10.51 5.75 5.69
CA ASN A 511 9.64 5.60 4.53
C ASN A 511 8.74 6.83 4.43
N SER A 512 8.60 7.41 3.23
CA SER A 512 7.61 8.44 2.97
C SER A 512 7.00 8.27 1.60
N SER A 513 5.68 8.43 1.54
CA SER A 513 4.90 8.49 0.31
C SER A 513 4.06 9.77 0.35
N ALA A 514 4.19 10.59 -0.69
CA ALA A 514 3.55 11.91 -0.79
C ALA A 514 2.83 12.04 -2.13
N GLY A 515 1.50 11.98 -2.09
CA GLY A 515 0.63 12.11 -3.25
C GLY A 515 -0.13 13.44 -3.28
N LYS A 516 -0.42 13.93 -4.48
CA LYS A 516 -1.38 15.01 -4.76
C LYS A 516 -2.26 14.64 -5.95
N PHE A 517 -3.52 15.04 -5.93
CA PHE A 517 -4.42 14.90 -7.07
C PHE A 517 -5.38 16.07 -7.20
N ALA A 518 -5.73 16.42 -8.45
CA ALA A 518 -6.67 17.48 -8.82
C ALA A 518 -7.31 17.16 -10.18
N PRO A 519 -8.60 17.46 -10.41
CA PRO A 519 -9.26 17.27 -11.70
C PRO A 519 -8.80 18.32 -12.74
N GLU A 520 -9.05 18.04 -14.02
CA GLU A 520 -9.13 19.07 -15.05
C GLU A 520 -10.57 19.60 -15.15
N GLU A 521 -10.69 20.92 -15.22
CA GLU A 521 -11.94 21.66 -15.04
C GLU A 521 -12.32 22.37 -16.34
N PRO A 522 -12.79 21.66 -17.40
CA PRO A 522 -13.09 22.27 -18.69
C PRO A 522 -14.27 23.25 -18.64
N PHE A 523 -15.12 23.14 -17.61
CA PHE A 523 -16.28 23.99 -17.39
C PHE A 523 -16.49 24.28 -15.89
N THR A 524 -17.28 25.33 -15.61
CA THR A 524 -17.72 25.70 -14.26
C THR A 524 -19.23 25.50 -14.09
N ASN A 525 -19.70 25.34 -12.85
CA ASN A 525 -21.14 25.32 -12.55
C ASN A 525 -21.85 26.62 -13.06
N ALA A 526 -21.19 27.77 -12.89
CA ALA A 526 -21.72 29.07 -13.26
C ALA A 526 -21.94 29.25 -14.79
N GLN A 527 -21.14 28.60 -15.64
CA GLN A 527 -21.30 28.68 -17.11
C GLN A 527 -22.65 28.14 -17.61
N PHE A 528 -23.27 27.22 -16.88
CA PHE A 528 -24.57 26.64 -17.21
C PHE A 528 -25.70 27.16 -16.32
N GLY A 529 -25.44 28.16 -15.46
CA GLY A 529 -26.44 28.68 -14.53
C GLY A 529 -26.72 27.79 -13.33
N ILE A 530 -25.83 26.85 -12.99
CA ILE A 530 -25.95 26.02 -11.77
C ILE A 530 -25.41 26.84 -10.59
N ALA A 531 -26.27 27.16 -9.63
CA ALA A 531 -25.88 27.79 -8.38
C ALA A 531 -25.18 26.77 -7.45
N ASN A 532 -23.84 26.81 -7.41
CA ASN A 532 -23.07 26.22 -6.30
C ASN A 532 -22.69 27.34 -5.30
N PRO A 533 -23.19 27.29 -4.05
CA PRO A 533 -22.82 28.24 -2.99
C PRO A 533 -21.31 28.29 -2.68
N LEU A 534 -20.56 27.23 -2.98
CA LEU A 534 -19.10 27.15 -2.78
C LEU A 534 -18.30 27.47 -4.07
N ALA A 535 -18.92 28.04 -5.10
CA ALA A 535 -18.27 28.28 -6.40
C ALA A 535 -17.09 29.28 -6.38
N ASN A 536 -16.93 30.08 -5.31
CA ASN A 536 -15.78 30.96 -5.15
C ASN A 536 -14.49 30.18 -4.86
N ASP A 537 -14.59 29.10 -4.07
CA ASP A 537 -13.48 28.25 -3.67
C ASP A 537 -13.33 27.04 -4.60
N TYR A 538 -14.45 26.50 -5.09
CA TYR A 538 -14.53 25.33 -5.97
C TYR A 538 -15.36 25.64 -7.24
N PRO A 539 -14.80 26.39 -8.20
CA PRO A 539 -15.55 26.90 -9.36
C PRO A 539 -15.96 25.82 -10.38
N GLY A 540 -15.26 24.67 -10.41
CA GLY A 540 -15.48 23.60 -11.38
C GLY A 540 -16.90 23.04 -11.45
N LEU A 541 -17.22 22.40 -12.57
CA LEU A 541 -18.51 21.75 -12.79
C LEU A 541 -18.72 20.59 -11.79
N SER A 542 -19.90 20.56 -11.17
CA SER A 542 -20.39 19.47 -10.32
C SER A 542 -20.38 18.12 -11.05
N THR A 543 -20.22 17.01 -10.30
CA THR A 543 -20.38 15.68 -10.90
C THR A 543 -21.84 15.49 -11.32
N ILE A 544 -22.14 15.42 -12.61
CA ILE A 544 -23.50 15.25 -13.13
C ILE A 544 -23.63 13.85 -13.71
N GLY A 545 -24.36 12.98 -13.01
CA GLY A 545 -24.60 11.60 -13.40
C GLY A 545 -26.04 11.38 -13.87
N VAL A 546 -26.22 10.66 -14.98
CA VAL A 546 -27.52 10.15 -15.40
C VAL A 546 -27.47 8.62 -15.33
N THR A 547 -28.31 8.04 -14.48
CA THR A 547 -28.18 6.65 -14.01
C THR A 547 -28.15 5.64 -15.17
N GLY A 548 -27.07 4.86 -15.26
CA GLY A 548 -26.87 3.84 -16.29
C GLY A 548 -26.50 4.37 -17.69
N LEU A 549 -26.37 5.68 -17.86
CA LEU A 549 -26.14 6.35 -19.15
C LEU A 549 -24.74 6.94 -19.25
N PHE A 550 -24.52 8.12 -18.64
CA PHE A 550 -23.25 8.84 -18.68
C PHE A 550 -23.00 9.62 -17.38
N THR A 551 -21.75 10.07 -17.20
CA THR A 551 -21.34 11.00 -16.14
C THR A 551 -20.42 12.05 -16.71
N ILE A 552 -20.65 13.32 -16.36
CA ILE A 552 -19.81 14.47 -16.72
C ILE A 552 -19.43 15.25 -15.45
N GLY A 553 -18.52 16.21 -15.58
CA GLY A 553 -18.05 17.03 -14.46
C GLY A 553 -16.91 16.39 -13.68
N SER A 554 -16.31 17.18 -12.79
CA SER A 554 -15.23 16.73 -11.93
C SER A 554 -15.74 15.69 -10.93
N THR A 555 -14.91 14.70 -10.57
CA THR A 555 -15.28 13.64 -9.62
C THR A 555 -15.60 14.24 -8.24
N SER A 556 -16.57 13.66 -7.52
CA SER A 556 -17.02 14.16 -6.21
C SER A 556 -15.97 14.01 -5.10
N LEU A 557 -14.92 13.21 -5.35
CA LEU A 557 -13.65 13.21 -4.62
C LEU A 557 -12.58 13.84 -5.51
N ALA A 558 -12.50 15.16 -5.45
CA ALA A 558 -11.54 16.01 -6.15
C ALA A 558 -10.73 16.83 -5.13
N ASP A 559 -9.54 17.27 -5.54
CA ASP A 559 -8.57 18.01 -4.73
C ASP A 559 -8.17 17.31 -3.42
N GLY A 560 -7.02 16.67 -3.46
CA GLY A 560 -6.47 15.98 -2.31
C GLY A 560 -4.96 15.96 -2.28
N SER A 561 -4.42 15.87 -1.07
CA SER A 561 -3.02 15.53 -0.84
C SER A 561 -2.87 14.65 0.39
N ALA A 562 -1.89 13.75 0.36
CA ALA A 562 -1.58 12.88 1.49
C ALA A 562 -0.07 12.64 1.55
N ALA A 563 0.54 12.97 2.69
CA ALA A 563 1.95 12.76 2.99
C ALA A 563 2.09 11.82 4.19
N GLY A 564 2.30 10.53 3.90
CA GLY A 564 2.71 9.54 4.89
C GLY A 564 4.21 9.66 5.18
N ARG A 565 4.58 9.58 6.47
CA ARG A 565 5.97 9.48 6.95
C ARG A 565 6.02 8.44 8.07
N THR A 566 6.85 7.42 7.90
CA THR A 566 7.10 6.39 8.92
C THR A 566 8.58 6.35 9.25
N HIS A 567 8.90 6.52 10.53
CA HIS A 567 10.22 6.30 11.11
C HIS A 567 10.21 4.98 11.88
N ASN A 568 11.15 4.10 11.56
CA ASN A 568 11.33 2.79 12.16
C ASN A 568 12.69 2.71 12.85
N TRP A 569 12.70 2.34 14.12
CA TRP A 569 13.89 1.94 14.86
C TRP A 569 13.65 0.51 15.36
N THR A 570 14.34 -0.47 14.81
CA THR A 570 14.11 -1.88 15.16
C THR A 570 15.24 -2.39 16.08
N ASP A 571 14.97 -3.44 16.86
CA ASP A 571 15.89 -4.08 17.81
C ASP A 571 15.98 -5.62 17.58
N THR A 572 17.18 -6.23 17.45
CA THR A 572 17.44 -7.67 17.13
C THR A 572 18.91 -8.07 17.37
N LEU A 573 19.19 -8.74 18.48
CA LEU A 573 20.46 -9.36 18.84
C LEU A 573 20.34 -10.88 18.63
N SER A 574 21.36 -11.52 18.05
CA SER A 574 21.47 -12.99 17.96
C SER A 574 22.53 -13.52 18.93
N TRP A 575 22.20 -14.58 19.67
CA TRP A 575 23.07 -15.22 20.66
C TRP A 575 23.00 -16.75 20.57
N SER A 576 24.07 -17.38 20.08
CA SER A 576 24.19 -18.84 20.04
C SER A 576 24.89 -19.40 21.29
N ARG A 577 24.26 -20.38 21.96
CA ARG A 577 24.81 -21.03 23.17
C ARG A 577 24.43 -22.51 23.26
N GLY A 578 25.39 -23.37 22.94
CA GLY A 578 25.24 -24.82 23.08
C GLY A 578 24.23 -25.39 22.10
N ARG A 579 23.02 -25.72 22.58
CA ARG A 579 21.89 -26.18 21.75
C ARG A 579 20.86 -25.08 21.41
N HIS A 580 21.02 -23.90 22.00
CA HIS A 580 20.12 -22.76 21.89
C HIS A 580 20.68 -21.77 20.87
N ASP A 581 19.79 -21.18 20.08
CA ASP A 581 20.10 -20.11 19.14
C ASP A 581 19.03 -19.04 19.28
N MET A 582 19.33 -18.07 20.13
CA MET A 582 18.39 -17.07 20.59
C MET A 582 18.45 -15.84 19.68
N THR A 583 17.30 -15.26 19.39
CA THR A 583 17.13 -13.99 18.67
C THR A 583 16.16 -13.12 19.45
N LEU A 584 16.64 -12.03 20.02
CA LEU A 584 15.90 -11.18 20.97
C LEU A 584 15.98 -9.71 20.55
N GLY A 585 15.01 -8.89 20.95
CA GLY A 585 14.99 -7.47 20.60
C GLY A 585 13.59 -6.88 20.67
N GLY A 586 13.21 -6.11 19.65
CA GLY A 586 12.01 -5.30 19.63
C GLY A 586 11.89 -4.39 18.41
N HIS A 587 11.08 -3.35 18.50
CA HIS A 587 11.07 -2.19 17.61
C HIS A 587 10.25 -1.05 18.21
N VAL A 588 10.46 0.16 17.71
CA VAL A 588 9.61 1.33 17.84
C VAL A 588 9.34 1.87 16.44
N ARG A 589 8.08 2.21 16.16
CA ARG A 589 7.68 2.87 14.92
C ARG A 589 6.87 4.11 15.25
N HIS A 590 7.21 5.24 14.65
CA HIS A 590 6.34 6.41 14.62
C HIS A 590 5.83 6.65 13.21
N THR A 591 4.51 6.77 13.04
CA THR A 591 3.87 7.07 11.76
C THR A 591 3.04 8.34 11.87
N ALA A 592 3.33 9.27 10.97
CA ALA A 592 2.56 10.47 10.69
C ALA A 592 1.88 10.32 9.32
N LEU A 593 0.64 10.78 9.21
CA LEU A 593 -0.06 10.95 7.94
C LEU A 593 -0.75 12.32 7.95
N ASP A 594 -0.18 13.25 7.19
CA ASP A 594 -0.76 14.57 6.95
C ASP A 594 -1.61 14.46 5.68
N LEU A 595 -2.89 14.80 5.74
CA LEU A 595 -3.76 14.77 4.56
C LEU A 595 -4.72 15.95 4.50
N HIS A 596 -5.12 16.26 3.26
CA HIS A 596 -6.18 17.17 2.88
C HIS A 596 -7.05 16.44 1.85
N LEU A 597 -8.36 16.42 2.01
CA LEU A 597 -9.25 15.64 1.14
C LEU A 597 -10.65 16.27 1.04
N ASP A 598 -10.93 16.87 -0.11
CA ASP A 598 -12.24 17.45 -0.39
C ASP A 598 -13.28 16.42 -0.82
N PHE A 599 -14.53 16.65 -0.39
CA PHE A 599 -15.67 15.75 -0.58
C PHE A 599 -16.92 16.57 -0.96
N TYR A 600 -17.43 16.37 -2.17
CA TYR A 600 -18.63 17.02 -2.71
C TYR A 600 -18.57 18.57 -2.77
N SER A 601 -17.40 19.20 -2.72
CA SER A 601 -17.25 20.67 -2.62
C SER A 601 -17.63 21.44 -3.89
N ARG A 602 -17.52 20.78 -5.05
CA ARG A 602 -18.08 21.24 -6.35
C ARG A 602 -19.56 20.90 -6.53
N GLY A 603 -20.11 20.11 -5.61
CA GLY A 603 -21.42 19.47 -5.73
C GLY A 603 -21.43 18.20 -6.59
N SER A 604 -22.48 17.39 -6.42
CA SER A 604 -22.81 16.23 -7.26
C SER A 604 -24.32 16.15 -7.46
N VAL A 605 -24.79 15.93 -8.68
CA VAL A 605 -26.21 15.86 -9.06
C VAL A 605 -26.46 14.54 -9.79
N LEU A 606 -27.48 13.79 -9.33
CA LEU A 606 -27.89 12.53 -9.93
C LEU A 606 -29.29 12.64 -10.54
N PHE A 607 -29.45 12.08 -11.73
CA PHE A 607 -30.72 11.93 -12.45
C PHE A 607 -31.07 10.45 -12.60
N SER A 608 -32.35 10.10 -12.41
CA SER A 608 -32.83 8.71 -12.47
C SER A 608 -32.82 8.12 -13.89
N ASN A 609 -32.98 8.97 -14.91
CA ASN A 609 -33.04 8.60 -16.33
C ASN A 609 -32.84 9.84 -17.23
N PHE A 610 -32.82 9.66 -18.55
CA PHE A 610 -32.57 10.74 -19.51
C PHE A 610 -33.72 11.75 -19.63
N LYS A 611 -34.99 11.34 -19.44
CA LYS A 611 -36.15 12.26 -19.43
C LYS A 611 -36.03 13.24 -18.27
N ASP A 612 -35.68 12.74 -17.08
CA ASP A 612 -35.53 13.56 -15.88
C ASP A 612 -34.35 14.54 -16.03
N PHE A 613 -33.25 14.11 -16.64
CA PHE A 613 -32.15 15.01 -17.04
C PHE A 613 -32.61 16.08 -18.03
N LEU A 614 -33.28 15.71 -19.12
CA LEU A 614 -33.79 16.66 -20.11
C LEU A 614 -34.73 17.69 -19.49
N GLY A 615 -35.59 17.29 -18.57
CA GLY A 615 -36.54 18.18 -17.88
C GLY A 615 -35.99 18.92 -16.65
N GLY A 616 -34.69 18.80 -16.34
CA GLY A 616 -34.09 19.44 -15.15
C GLY A 616 -34.53 18.87 -13.80
N ILE A 617 -35.18 17.70 -13.81
CA ILE A 617 -35.74 17.02 -12.63
C ILE A 617 -34.63 16.20 -11.96
N THR A 618 -33.95 16.78 -10.98
CA THR A 618 -32.94 16.05 -10.20
C THR A 618 -33.60 14.92 -9.41
N ALA A 619 -32.85 13.85 -9.13
CA ALA A 619 -33.28 12.78 -8.22
C ALA A 619 -32.70 12.98 -6.81
N VAL A 620 -31.43 13.39 -6.75
CA VAL A 620 -30.76 13.86 -5.53
C VAL A 620 -29.55 14.72 -5.91
N ALA A 621 -29.19 15.66 -5.04
CA ALA A 621 -27.94 16.39 -5.12
C ALA A 621 -27.23 16.42 -3.76
N PHE A 622 -25.89 16.53 -3.79
CA PHE A 622 -25.01 16.59 -2.63
C PHE A 622 -24.11 17.81 -2.74
N LEU A 623 -23.86 18.48 -1.61
CA LEU A 623 -22.80 19.47 -1.45
C LEU A 623 -22.10 19.20 -0.13
N GLY A 624 -20.77 19.33 -0.06
CA GLY A 624 -20.02 19.11 1.17
C GLY A 624 -19.15 20.31 1.53
N ASN A 625 -19.07 20.63 2.82
CA ASN A 625 -18.16 21.66 3.35
C ASN A 625 -17.57 21.19 4.69
N GLY A 626 -16.42 21.74 5.08
CA GLY A 626 -15.78 21.46 6.37
C GLY A 626 -14.26 21.59 6.38
N ILE A 627 -13.69 21.45 7.56
CA ILE A 627 -12.23 21.37 7.76
C ILE A 627 -11.77 20.02 7.19
N ARG A 628 -11.06 20.04 6.05
CA ARG A 628 -10.63 18.83 5.32
C ARG A 628 -9.35 18.20 5.85
N ASP A 629 -8.52 18.99 6.53
CA ASP A 629 -7.17 18.57 6.92
C ASP A 629 -7.18 17.62 8.13
N ARG A 630 -6.36 16.56 8.09
CA ARG A 630 -6.12 15.67 9.25
C ARG A 630 -4.64 15.33 9.35
N GLU A 631 -4.06 15.56 10.51
CA GLU A 631 -2.66 15.30 10.86
C GLU A 631 -2.55 14.11 11.80
N LEU A 632 -2.81 12.92 11.26
CA LEU A 632 -2.92 11.69 12.03
C LEU A 632 -1.54 11.23 12.55
N ARG A 633 -1.51 10.77 13.80
CA ARG A 633 -0.30 10.29 14.49
C ARG A 633 -0.57 8.94 15.16
N THR A 634 0.43 8.07 15.16
CA THR A 634 0.42 6.80 15.89
C THR A 634 1.85 6.35 16.17
N THR A 635 2.09 5.75 17.33
CA THR A 635 3.38 5.18 17.70
C THR A 635 3.17 3.75 18.18
N ASP A 636 3.85 2.80 17.56
CA ASP A 636 3.84 1.40 17.96
C ASP A 636 5.18 1.02 18.58
N SER A 637 5.17 -0.03 19.38
CA SER A 637 6.40 -0.71 19.79
C SER A 637 6.19 -2.21 19.94
N ALA A 638 7.27 -2.96 20.06
CA ALA A 638 7.22 -4.34 20.52
C ALA A 638 8.56 -4.72 21.14
N LEU A 639 8.53 -5.78 21.95
CA LEU A 639 9.70 -6.57 22.32
C LEU A 639 9.48 -8.01 21.84
N PHE A 640 10.53 -8.75 21.52
CA PHE A 640 10.43 -10.15 21.16
C PHE A 640 11.61 -10.99 21.66
N PHE A 641 11.33 -12.28 21.77
CA PHE A 641 12.31 -13.33 22.02
C PHE A 641 11.94 -14.56 21.20
N GLN A 642 12.93 -15.16 20.55
CA GLN A 642 12.85 -16.41 19.79
C GLN A 642 14.04 -17.28 20.21
N ASP A 643 13.83 -18.57 20.41
CA ASP A 643 14.89 -19.56 20.64
C ASP A 643 14.61 -20.81 19.80
N ASP A 644 15.58 -21.17 18.95
CA ASP A 644 15.52 -22.35 18.10
C ASP A 644 16.38 -23.47 18.72
N ILE A 645 15.72 -24.33 19.50
CA ILE A 645 16.35 -25.30 20.38
C ILE A 645 16.56 -26.64 19.67
N ARG A 646 17.82 -27.01 19.45
CA ARG A 646 18.22 -28.32 18.92
C ARG A 646 18.14 -29.39 20.02
N LEU A 647 16.97 -30.01 20.18
CA LEU A 647 16.73 -31.03 21.21
C LEU A 647 17.47 -32.34 20.91
N THR A 648 17.52 -32.74 19.64
CA THR A 648 18.27 -33.92 19.16
C THR A 648 19.18 -33.53 17.98
N ARG A 649 19.80 -34.52 17.31
CA ARG A 649 20.53 -34.28 16.05
C ARG A 649 19.59 -33.95 14.86
N ASN A 650 18.30 -34.22 14.99
CA ASN A 650 17.32 -34.19 13.90
C ASN A 650 15.96 -33.55 14.27
N PHE A 651 15.82 -32.96 15.47
CA PHE A 651 14.62 -32.26 15.93
C PHE A 651 14.99 -30.88 16.47
N THR A 652 14.38 -29.85 15.89
CA THR A 652 14.48 -28.45 16.32
C THR A 652 13.11 -27.99 16.83
N LEU A 653 13.07 -27.40 18.02
CA LEU A 653 11.88 -26.71 18.56
C LEU A 653 12.05 -25.21 18.35
N ASN A 654 11.11 -24.55 17.67
CA ASN A 654 11.07 -23.11 17.49
C ASN A 654 10.12 -22.50 18.54
N ALA A 655 10.66 -21.86 19.58
CA ALA A 655 9.86 -21.22 20.63
C ALA A 655 9.99 -19.70 20.54
N GLY A 656 8.87 -18.99 20.37
CA GLY A 656 8.86 -17.55 20.17
C GLY A 656 7.76 -16.84 20.94
N VAL A 657 8.03 -15.60 21.34
CA VAL A 657 7.07 -14.70 21.97
C VAL A 657 7.36 -13.27 21.54
N ARG A 658 6.30 -12.52 21.22
CA ARG A 658 6.35 -11.09 20.93
C ARG A 658 5.33 -10.37 21.80
N PHE A 659 5.73 -9.29 22.44
CA PHE A 659 4.86 -8.38 23.17
C PHE A 659 4.71 -7.11 22.33
N GLU A 660 3.54 -6.89 21.74
CA GLU A 660 3.27 -5.76 20.84
C GLU A 660 2.42 -4.69 21.56
N HIS A 661 2.74 -3.43 21.33
CA HIS A 661 1.94 -2.28 21.69
C HIS A 661 1.54 -1.52 20.43
N TYR A 662 0.24 -1.40 20.17
CA TYR A 662 -0.28 -0.56 19.09
C TYR A 662 -0.85 0.72 19.69
N GLY A 663 -0.28 1.86 19.29
CA GLY A 663 -0.71 3.17 19.76
C GLY A 663 -2.00 3.61 19.08
N GLY A 664 -2.92 4.20 19.87
CA GLY A 664 -4.15 4.77 19.34
C GLY A 664 -3.89 5.87 18.32
N ILE A 665 -4.83 6.07 17.40
CA ILE A 665 -4.77 7.12 16.38
C ILE A 665 -5.10 8.46 17.04
N SER A 666 -4.15 9.38 17.11
CA SER A 666 -4.37 10.77 17.55
C SER A 666 -4.18 11.75 16.39
N GLU A 667 -4.44 13.04 16.64
CA GLU A 667 -4.35 14.10 15.63
C GLU A 667 -3.83 15.39 16.28
N ASN A 668 -3.04 16.18 15.52
CA ASN A 668 -2.32 17.34 16.06
C ASN A 668 -3.23 18.50 16.52
N GLU A 669 -4.32 18.79 15.80
CA GLU A 669 -5.13 20.00 15.95
C GLU A 669 -6.49 19.72 16.62
N GLY A 670 -6.73 18.47 17.07
CA GLY A 670 -7.98 18.06 17.70
C GLY A 670 -9.14 17.84 16.72
N ARG A 671 -8.85 17.53 15.45
CA ARG A 671 -9.86 17.44 14.38
C ARG A 671 -10.60 16.09 14.29
N LEU A 672 -10.49 15.21 15.29
CA LEU A 672 -11.19 13.92 15.35
C LEU A 672 -12.40 13.97 16.30
N SER A 673 -13.41 13.13 16.04
CA SER A 673 -14.67 13.08 16.78
C SER A 673 -14.99 11.65 17.25
N ALA A 674 -15.33 11.48 18.53
CA ALA A 674 -15.86 10.24 19.07
C ALA A 674 -17.39 10.31 19.29
N PHE A 675 -18.05 9.16 19.17
CA PHE A 675 -19.48 9.01 19.42
C PHE A 675 -19.74 7.87 20.43
N TYR A 676 -20.63 8.15 21.38
CA TYR A 676 -20.98 7.30 22.52
C TYR A 676 -22.51 7.09 22.53
N PRO A 677 -23.04 6.11 21.75
CA PRO A 677 -24.47 5.92 21.55
C PRO A 677 -25.27 5.67 22.83
N GLU A 678 -24.62 5.14 23.87
CA GLU A 678 -25.20 4.76 25.15
C GLU A 678 -25.58 5.95 26.04
N ILE A 679 -24.90 7.09 25.87
CA ILE A 679 -25.23 8.36 26.53
C ILE A 679 -25.94 9.35 25.58
N PHE A 680 -26.30 8.93 24.37
CA PHE A 680 -26.93 9.81 23.38
C PHE A 680 -28.40 10.13 23.72
N ALA A 681 -28.65 11.38 24.12
CA ALA A 681 -29.98 11.86 24.51
C ALA A 681 -30.86 12.12 23.28
N LYS A 682 -31.84 11.23 23.05
CA LYS A 682 -32.58 11.10 21.77
C LYS A 682 -33.58 12.20 21.42
N ASN A 683 -33.73 13.23 22.26
CA ASN A 683 -34.56 14.42 22.01
C ASN A 683 -34.03 15.60 22.84
N GLN A 684 -33.06 16.34 22.30
CA GLN A 684 -32.84 17.73 22.73
C GLN A 684 -33.73 18.64 21.88
N LEU A 685 -34.27 19.70 22.48
CA LEU A 685 -35.07 20.70 21.75
C LEU A 685 -34.16 21.47 20.77
N PRO A 686 -34.68 21.90 19.61
CA PRO A 686 -33.90 22.68 18.65
C PRO A 686 -33.41 23.99 19.32
N CYS A 687 -32.11 24.21 19.23
CA CYS A 687 -31.44 25.34 19.86
C CYS A 687 -31.99 26.67 19.32
N THR A 688 -32.18 27.66 20.19
CA THR A 688 -32.65 29.00 19.81
C THR A 688 -31.59 30.05 20.16
N PRO A 689 -31.57 31.22 19.50
CA PRO A 689 -30.67 32.31 19.88
C PRO A 689 -30.84 32.80 21.33
N ALA A 690 -31.97 32.50 21.98
CA ALA A 690 -32.26 32.83 23.37
C ALA A 690 -31.84 31.72 24.36
N ALA A 691 -31.45 30.53 23.88
CA ALA A 691 -31.06 29.39 24.70
C ALA A 691 -29.94 28.59 23.99
N PRO A 692 -28.67 28.99 24.16
CA PRO A 692 -27.53 28.27 23.58
C PRO A 692 -27.40 26.87 24.19
N CYS A 693 -27.27 25.87 23.33
CA CYS A 693 -27.18 24.46 23.73
C CYS A 693 -25.80 24.10 24.28
N ASN A 694 -25.79 23.29 25.34
CA ASN A 694 -24.67 22.41 25.63
C ASN A 694 -24.56 21.33 24.53
N PRO A 695 -23.37 20.74 24.29
CA PRO A 695 -23.26 19.61 23.37
C PRO A 695 -24.24 18.47 23.70
N PRO A 696 -24.81 17.80 22.68
CA PRO A 696 -25.60 16.59 22.90
C PRO A 696 -24.69 15.58 23.58
N SER A 697 -25.18 15.02 24.69
CA SER A 697 -24.43 13.99 25.41
C SER A 697 -24.07 12.87 24.43
N GLY A 698 -22.79 12.50 24.40
CA GLY A 698 -22.29 11.42 23.55
C GLY A 698 -21.67 11.80 22.21
N ILE A 699 -21.63 13.07 21.77
CA ILE A 699 -20.67 13.50 20.74
C ILE A 699 -19.53 14.28 21.41
N LYS A 700 -18.28 13.90 21.16
CA LYS A 700 -17.10 14.58 21.70
C LYS A 700 -16.06 14.86 20.61
N LEU A 701 -15.70 16.14 20.43
CA LEU A 701 -14.47 16.53 19.74
C LEU A 701 -13.25 16.18 20.61
N LEU A 702 -12.25 15.52 20.02
CA LEU A 702 -11.06 15.05 20.73
C LEU A 702 -10.01 16.16 20.82
N SER A 703 -9.40 16.35 21.98
CA SER A 703 -8.32 17.34 22.13
C SER A 703 -7.07 16.94 21.33
N PRO A 704 -6.19 17.90 20.95
CA PRO A 704 -4.85 17.63 20.43
C PRO A 704 -4.15 16.48 21.15
N GLY A 705 -3.67 15.49 20.39
CA GLY A 705 -2.99 14.30 20.92
C GLY A 705 -3.89 13.26 21.62
N GLN A 706 -5.17 13.53 21.88
CA GLN A 706 -6.11 12.52 22.39
C GLN A 706 -6.39 11.47 21.29
N THR A 707 -6.43 10.19 21.65
CA THR A 707 -6.64 9.09 20.71
C THR A 707 -8.12 8.77 20.45
N LEU A 708 -8.43 8.45 19.20
CA LEU A 708 -9.75 8.04 18.69
C LEU A 708 -10.11 6.59 19.07
N ASN A 709 -9.10 5.74 19.21
CA ASN A 709 -9.22 4.38 19.72
C ASN A 709 -8.23 4.17 20.89
N PRO A 710 -8.51 3.26 21.83
CA PRO A 710 -7.56 2.95 22.89
C PRO A 710 -6.24 2.39 22.32
N GLY A 711 -5.12 2.79 22.92
CA GLY A 711 -3.85 2.08 22.76
C GLY A 711 -3.94 0.71 23.44
N THR A 712 -3.29 -0.30 22.87
CA THR A 712 -3.51 -1.71 23.26
C THR A 712 -2.20 -2.48 23.41
N HIS A 713 -2.21 -3.54 24.23
CA HIS A 713 -1.06 -4.41 24.47
C HIS A 713 -1.42 -5.88 24.16
N HIS A 714 -0.48 -6.59 23.55
CA HIS A 714 -0.71 -7.91 22.97
C HIS A 714 0.41 -8.87 23.31
N PHE A 715 0.04 -10.13 23.58
CA PHE A 715 0.97 -11.23 23.80
C PHE A 715 0.79 -12.23 22.65
N ALA A 716 1.80 -12.32 21.79
CA ALA A 716 1.82 -13.11 20.55
C ALA A 716 2.79 -14.30 20.69
N PRO A 717 2.39 -15.40 21.35
CA PRO A 717 3.18 -16.62 21.46
C PRO A 717 3.15 -17.39 20.14
N ARG A 718 4.26 -18.05 19.82
CA ARG A 718 4.48 -18.84 18.60
C ARG A 718 5.29 -20.08 18.97
N LEU A 719 4.82 -21.26 18.60
CA LEU A 719 5.47 -22.53 18.89
C LEU A 719 5.44 -23.40 17.65
N GLY A 720 6.59 -23.90 17.23
CA GLY A 720 6.70 -24.81 16.10
C GLY A 720 7.85 -25.79 16.25
N PHE A 721 7.94 -26.72 15.31
CA PHE A 721 9.00 -27.71 15.23
C PHE A 721 9.38 -28.00 13.78
N ALA A 722 10.60 -28.49 13.60
CA ALA A 722 11.07 -29.13 12.39
C ALA A 722 11.83 -30.42 12.75
N TRP A 723 11.52 -31.51 12.06
CA TRP A 723 12.00 -32.86 12.38
C TRP A 723 12.37 -33.64 11.12
N SER A 724 13.59 -34.18 11.05
CA SER A 724 14.01 -35.11 9.98
C SER A 724 14.01 -36.55 10.51
N PRO A 725 12.97 -37.36 10.23
CA PRO A 725 12.83 -38.70 10.83
C PRO A 725 13.85 -39.73 10.33
N LEU A 726 14.41 -39.54 9.13
CA LEU A 726 15.33 -40.47 8.47
C LEU A 726 16.80 -40.09 8.70
N ALA A 727 17.70 -41.08 8.61
CA ALA A 727 19.14 -40.90 8.78
C ALA A 727 19.88 -40.30 7.56
N GLY A 728 19.19 -39.45 6.80
CA GLY A 728 19.72 -38.77 5.61
C GLY A 728 18.80 -37.63 5.17
N ASP A 729 19.36 -36.66 4.44
CA ASP A 729 18.80 -35.31 4.22
C ASP A 729 17.64 -35.24 3.20
N GLY A 730 16.83 -36.30 3.11
CA GLY A 730 15.76 -36.44 2.11
C GLY A 730 14.34 -36.13 2.61
N LEU A 731 14.10 -36.07 3.93
CA LEU A 731 12.74 -35.91 4.49
C LEU A 731 12.73 -35.00 5.73
N ALA A 732 11.79 -34.06 5.77
CA ALA A 732 11.49 -33.23 6.94
C ALA A 732 9.98 -33.12 7.16
N VAL A 733 9.56 -33.12 8.42
CA VAL A 733 8.20 -32.83 8.89
C VAL A 733 8.26 -31.55 9.70
N ARG A 734 7.39 -30.59 9.42
CA ARG A 734 7.35 -29.30 10.12
C ARG A 734 5.92 -28.91 10.49
N GLY A 735 5.77 -28.15 11.56
CA GLY A 735 4.46 -27.65 11.96
C GLY A 735 4.50 -26.76 13.18
N GLY A 736 3.36 -26.17 13.51
CA GLY A 736 3.26 -25.26 14.65
C GLY A 736 1.95 -24.47 14.70
N TYR A 737 1.92 -23.56 15.66
CA TYR A 737 0.79 -22.71 16.03
C TYR A 737 1.31 -21.35 16.51
N GLY A 738 0.59 -20.27 16.21
CA GLY A 738 0.87 -18.97 16.80
C GLY A 738 -0.31 -18.01 16.77
N VAL A 739 -0.23 -16.96 17.60
CA VAL A 739 -1.18 -15.85 17.61
C VAL A 739 -0.51 -14.61 17.00
N TYR A 740 -1.24 -13.94 16.11
CA TYR A 740 -0.77 -12.76 15.36
C TYR A 740 -1.85 -11.67 15.42
N PHE A 741 -1.45 -10.40 15.47
CA PHE A 741 -2.34 -9.25 15.64
C PHE A 741 -2.21 -8.30 14.45
N ASP A 742 -3.33 -7.86 13.87
CA ASP A 742 -3.33 -6.86 12.80
C ASP A 742 -3.45 -5.45 13.38
N LYS A 743 -2.50 -4.57 13.05
CA LYS A 743 -2.64 -3.14 13.35
C LYS A 743 -3.73 -2.51 12.49
N PHE A 744 -4.61 -1.73 13.13
CA PHE A 744 -5.59 -0.85 12.49
C PHE A 744 -4.97 0.11 11.45
N SER A 745 -5.63 0.25 10.31
CA SER A 745 -5.30 1.27 9.31
C SER A 745 -5.57 2.69 9.82
N LEU A 746 -4.76 3.69 9.42
CA LEU A 746 -5.10 5.09 9.67
C LEU A 746 -6.36 5.54 8.91
N ASN A 747 -6.89 4.74 7.97
CA ASN A 747 -8.15 4.99 7.27
C ASN A 747 -9.30 5.34 8.25
N ILE A 748 -9.33 4.73 9.44
CA ILE A 748 -10.31 5.04 10.49
C ILE A 748 -10.27 6.52 10.90
N GLY A 749 -9.08 7.11 10.96
CA GLY A 749 -8.86 8.55 11.15
C GLY A 749 -9.09 9.38 9.88
N VAL A 750 -8.80 8.84 8.69
CA VAL A 750 -9.05 9.51 7.41
C VAL A 750 -10.54 9.75 7.20
N GLN A 751 -11.40 8.76 7.44
CA GLN A 751 -12.85 8.90 7.28
C GLN A 751 -13.47 9.97 8.21
N GLN A 752 -12.74 10.44 9.25
CA GLN A 752 -13.18 11.56 10.08
C GLN A 752 -13.25 12.91 9.32
N VAL A 753 -12.81 13.02 8.06
CA VAL A 753 -13.04 14.22 7.22
C VAL A 753 -14.51 14.42 6.85
N LEU A 754 -15.30 13.35 6.86
CA LEU A 754 -16.75 13.38 6.65
C LEU A 754 -17.56 13.53 7.95
N ASN A 755 -16.90 13.52 9.12
CA ASN A 755 -17.59 13.46 10.39
C ASN A 755 -17.89 14.84 10.97
N TYR A 756 -19.14 14.97 11.41
CA TYR A 756 -19.58 16.03 12.31
C TYR A 756 -18.76 16.03 13.61
N PRO A 757 -18.34 17.19 14.16
CA PRO A 757 -18.72 18.55 13.75
C PRO A 757 -17.78 19.21 12.72
N ASN A 758 -16.74 18.53 12.26
CA ASN A 758 -15.70 19.14 11.41
C ASN A 758 -16.02 19.09 9.91
N GLY A 759 -16.98 18.28 9.48
CA GLY A 759 -17.51 18.27 8.12
C GLY A 759 -19.00 17.95 8.09
N VAL A 760 -19.68 18.41 7.04
CA VAL A 760 -21.08 18.10 6.73
C VAL A 760 -21.24 17.84 5.23
N VAL A 761 -22.20 16.97 4.88
CA VAL A 761 -22.68 16.79 3.51
C VAL A 761 -24.18 17.11 3.49
N GLY A 762 -24.52 18.28 2.96
CA GLY A 762 -25.90 18.69 2.73
C GLY A 762 -26.51 17.98 1.52
N THR A 763 -27.83 17.85 1.51
CA THR A 763 -28.57 17.14 0.45
C THR A 763 -29.76 17.94 -0.10
N GLY A 764 -29.86 17.99 -1.42
CA GLY A 764 -31.02 18.47 -2.17
C GLY A 764 -31.88 17.30 -2.64
N LEU A 765 -33.20 17.40 -2.49
CA LEU A 765 -34.16 16.36 -2.83
C LEU A 765 -34.73 16.53 -4.25
N ALA A 766 -35.35 15.46 -4.76
CA ALA A 766 -35.84 15.36 -6.14
C ALA A 766 -36.82 16.48 -6.55
N GLY A 767 -36.68 16.94 -7.80
CA GLY A 767 -37.59 17.87 -8.47
C GLY A 767 -36.89 18.80 -9.47
N PRO A 768 -37.62 19.72 -10.12
CA PRO A 768 -37.13 20.57 -11.21
C PRO A 768 -36.22 21.71 -10.70
N PHE A 769 -35.06 21.36 -10.16
CA PHE A 769 -34.17 22.26 -9.42
C PHE A 769 -32.73 22.29 -9.96
N PHE A 770 -32.49 21.87 -11.21
CA PHE A 770 -31.11 21.74 -11.72
C PHE A 770 -30.29 23.05 -11.69
N ALA A 771 -30.94 24.21 -11.85
CA ALA A 771 -30.30 25.52 -11.67
C ALA A 771 -29.96 25.87 -10.21
N ASN A 772 -30.65 25.29 -9.22
CA ASN A 772 -30.42 25.52 -7.78
C ASN A 772 -30.50 24.19 -7.00
N PRO A 773 -29.59 23.22 -7.25
CA PRO A 773 -29.76 21.85 -6.77
C PRO A 773 -29.19 21.64 -5.36
N PHE A 774 -28.32 22.54 -4.90
CA PHE A 774 -27.53 22.36 -3.67
C PHE A 774 -28.08 23.18 -2.49
N PRO A 775 -27.93 22.69 -1.25
CA PRO A 775 -28.16 23.49 -0.05
C PRO A 775 -27.05 24.54 0.12
N ASP A 776 -27.36 25.69 0.73
CA ASP A 776 -26.32 26.64 1.13
C ASP A 776 -25.51 26.09 2.32
N LEU A 777 -24.21 25.92 2.09
CA LEU A 777 -23.20 25.56 3.09
C LEU A 777 -22.09 26.62 3.21
N SER A 778 -22.16 27.71 2.44
CA SER A 778 -21.12 28.75 2.36
C SER A 778 -20.96 29.53 3.66
N THR A 779 -22.05 29.69 4.39
CA THR A 779 -22.13 30.41 5.68
C THR A 779 -21.95 29.49 6.90
N THR A 780 -21.54 28.23 6.72
CA THR A 780 -21.36 27.28 7.82
C THR A 780 -19.98 27.44 8.48
N GLU A 781 -19.94 27.83 9.75
CA GLU A 781 -18.72 27.84 10.57
C GLU A 781 -18.39 26.44 11.11
N PHE A 782 -17.09 26.12 11.20
CA PHE A 782 -16.57 24.82 11.65
C PHE A 782 -15.58 24.99 12.83
N PRO A 783 -15.58 24.11 13.85
CA PRO A 783 -16.50 22.99 14.06
C PRO A 783 -17.95 23.46 14.23
N VAL A 784 -18.88 22.80 13.52
CA VAL A 784 -20.31 23.15 13.56
C VAL A 784 -20.79 23.03 14.99
N SER A 785 -21.29 24.14 15.55
CA SER A 785 -21.76 24.16 16.93
C SER A 785 -22.86 23.11 17.16
N PRO A 786 -22.89 22.48 18.35
CA PRO A 786 -23.80 21.38 18.66
C PRO A 786 -25.27 21.80 18.65
N VAL A 787 -25.90 21.62 17.49
CA VAL A 787 -27.34 21.75 17.27
C VAL A 787 -27.83 20.45 16.64
N ILE A 788 -28.67 19.71 17.36
CA ILE A 788 -29.33 18.50 16.87
C ILE A 788 -30.84 18.77 16.74
N PRO A 789 -31.47 18.35 15.62
CA PRO A 789 -30.82 17.88 14.38
C PRO A 789 -30.07 19.02 13.66
N SER A 790 -29.18 18.68 12.71
CA SER A 790 -28.15 19.58 12.15
C SER A 790 -28.67 20.99 11.83
N PRO A 791 -27.88 22.06 12.04
CA PRO A 791 -28.32 23.41 11.67
C PRO A 791 -28.56 23.56 10.15
N VAL A 792 -27.94 22.69 9.32
CA VAL A 792 -28.13 22.63 7.87
C VAL A 792 -29.56 22.14 7.53
N PRO A 793 -30.40 22.95 6.86
CA PRO A 793 -31.71 22.51 6.39
C PRO A 793 -31.60 21.64 5.13
N TYR A 794 -32.51 20.67 4.97
CA TYR A 794 -32.73 19.99 3.69
C TYR A 794 -33.33 20.97 2.66
N TYR A 795 -32.99 20.81 1.38
CA TYR A 795 -33.59 21.60 0.32
C TYR A 795 -34.59 20.75 -0.49
N ALA A 796 -35.81 21.27 -0.63
CA ALA A 796 -36.90 20.70 -1.42
C ALA A 796 -37.77 21.84 -1.97
N GLY A 797 -38.17 21.78 -3.24
CA GLY A 797 -38.84 22.93 -3.87
C GLY A 797 -37.90 24.07 -4.27
N GLY A 798 -36.57 23.86 -4.23
CA GLY A 798 -35.58 24.95 -4.28
C GLY A 798 -35.54 25.82 -3.02
N VAL A 799 -36.23 25.41 -1.95
CA VAL A 799 -36.37 26.16 -0.69
C VAL A 799 -35.82 25.34 0.47
N ALA A 800 -35.20 26.02 1.43
CA ALA A 800 -34.76 25.43 2.69
C ALA A 800 -35.97 24.99 3.54
N SER A 801 -36.10 23.69 3.79
CA SER A 801 -37.16 23.14 4.63
C SER A 801 -36.84 23.38 6.11
N ALA A 802 -37.65 24.20 6.78
CA ALA A 802 -37.49 24.46 8.21
C ALA A 802 -37.70 23.19 9.07
N ASP A 803 -38.58 22.30 8.63
CA ASP A 803 -38.99 21.08 9.36
C ASP A 803 -38.08 19.86 9.10
N LEU A 804 -37.19 19.95 8.10
CA LEU A 804 -36.26 18.87 7.75
C LEU A 804 -34.81 19.37 7.87
N ARG A 805 -34.09 18.83 8.84
CA ARG A 805 -32.66 19.08 9.05
C ARG A 805 -31.81 17.92 8.54
N THR A 806 -30.64 18.23 7.99
CA THR A 806 -29.69 17.21 7.52
C THR A 806 -29.33 16.24 8.66
N PRO A 807 -29.21 14.92 8.42
CA PRO A 807 -28.82 13.98 9.48
C PRO A 807 -27.37 14.23 9.89
N ILE A 808 -27.00 13.86 11.12
CA ILE A 808 -25.58 13.65 11.41
C ILE A 808 -25.16 12.35 10.72
N SER A 809 -24.44 12.49 9.61
CA SER A 809 -23.71 11.42 8.95
C SER A 809 -22.29 11.32 9.51
N GLY A 810 -21.74 10.11 9.56
CA GLY A 810 -20.33 9.92 9.90
C GLY A 810 -20.01 8.46 10.23
N LEU A 811 -18.72 8.14 10.15
CA LEU A 811 -18.14 6.84 10.53
C LEU A 811 -17.37 7.00 11.84
N PHE A 812 -18.03 6.68 12.96
CA PHE A 812 -17.46 6.80 14.30
C PHE A 812 -16.84 5.49 14.76
N VAL A 813 -16.09 5.52 15.86
CA VAL A 813 -15.36 4.36 16.41
C VAL A 813 -16.01 3.90 17.71
N ASP A 814 -16.25 2.59 17.84
CA ASP A 814 -16.64 1.93 19.09
C ASP A 814 -15.62 2.22 20.20
N PRO A 815 -15.99 2.84 21.33
CA PRO A 815 -15.07 3.08 22.46
C PRO A 815 -14.41 1.80 23.02
N SER A 816 -15.00 0.63 22.76
CA SER A 816 -14.52 -0.68 23.17
C SER A 816 -13.73 -1.46 22.11
N LEU A 817 -13.35 -0.80 20.99
CA LEU A 817 -12.58 -1.37 19.87
C LEU A 817 -11.36 -2.19 20.34
N ARG A 818 -11.20 -3.41 19.80
CA ARG A 818 -10.15 -4.37 20.17
C ARG A 818 -9.39 -4.84 18.95
N THR A 819 -8.07 -4.75 18.98
CA THR A 819 -7.19 -5.20 17.89
C THR A 819 -7.58 -6.57 17.33
N PRO A 820 -7.80 -6.70 16.02
CA PRO A 820 -8.02 -7.98 15.36
C PRO A 820 -6.86 -8.95 15.57
N TYR A 821 -7.16 -10.24 15.69
CA TYR A 821 -6.13 -11.27 15.84
C TYR A 821 -6.49 -12.57 15.13
N VAL A 822 -5.45 -13.32 14.78
CA VAL A 822 -5.53 -14.56 14.02
C VAL A 822 -4.80 -15.68 14.78
N TYR A 823 -5.45 -16.82 14.86
CA TYR A 823 -4.80 -18.09 15.17
C TYR A 823 -4.32 -18.72 13.86
N VAL A 824 -3.01 -18.89 13.73
CA VAL A 824 -2.35 -19.47 12.55
C VAL A 824 -1.77 -20.83 12.93
N TYR A 825 -2.05 -21.87 12.16
CA TYR A 825 -1.52 -23.22 12.40
C TYR A 825 -1.29 -23.98 11.10
N SER A 826 -0.23 -24.79 11.07
CA SER A 826 0.05 -25.65 9.93
C SER A 826 0.85 -26.90 10.32
N LEU A 827 0.72 -27.94 9.50
CA LEU A 827 1.48 -29.19 9.58
C LEU A 827 1.75 -29.67 8.16
N GLY A 828 3.00 -29.98 7.85
CA GLY A 828 3.40 -30.40 6.51
C GLY A 828 4.69 -31.21 6.45
N ILE A 829 4.92 -31.76 5.26
CA ILE A 829 6.02 -32.67 4.94
C ILE A 829 6.76 -32.13 3.72
N GLN A 830 8.08 -32.04 3.82
CA GLN A 830 8.99 -31.72 2.72
C GLN A 830 9.85 -32.94 2.39
N TRP A 831 9.92 -33.31 1.12
CA TRP A 831 10.65 -34.48 0.60
C TRP A 831 11.53 -34.08 -0.57
N GLN A 832 12.80 -34.50 -0.56
CA GLN A 832 13.75 -34.33 -1.67
C GLN A 832 13.93 -35.69 -2.40
N PRO A 833 13.02 -36.07 -3.32
CA PRO A 833 13.06 -37.37 -4.01
C PRO A 833 14.31 -37.59 -4.87
N ALA A 834 14.92 -36.51 -5.35
CA ALA A 834 16.12 -36.53 -6.19
C ALA A 834 16.91 -35.24 -5.99
N ARG A 835 18.20 -35.26 -6.36
CA ARG A 835 19.18 -34.16 -6.14
C ARG A 835 18.62 -32.75 -6.38
N HIS A 836 17.91 -32.55 -7.48
CA HIS A 836 17.43 -31.23 -7.93
C HIS A 836 15.91 -31.01 -7.74
N TYR A 837 15.19 -31.91 -7.09
CA TYR A 837 13.72 -31.87 -6.94
C TYR A 837 13.32 -31.87 -5.47
N ALA A 838 12.39 -31.01 -5.07
CA ALA A 838 11.71 -31.08 -3.78
C ALA A 838 10.18 -30.98 -3.93
N VAL A 839 9.49 -31.75 -3.10
CA VAL A 839 8.04 -31.80 -2.95
C VAL A 839 7.68 -31.30 -1.56
N GLU A 840 6.65 -30.47 -1.46
CA GLU A 840 6.07 -30.00 -0.21
C GLU A 840 4.58 -30.31 -0.19
N LEU A 841 4.05 -30.74 0.96
CA LEU A 841 2.62 -30.92 1.19
C LEU A 841 2.29 -30.50 2.62
N ASP A 842 1.52 -29.42 2.80
CA ASP A 842 1.06 -28.95 4.11
C ASP A 842 -0.46 -28.78 4.16
N TYR A 843 -1.03 -29.03 5.34
CA TYR A 843 -2.28 -28.42 5.75
C TYR A 843 -1.98 -27.08 6.44
N VAL A 844 -2.67 -26.01 6.02
CA VAL A 844 -2.58 -24.66 6.61
C VAL A 844 -3.98 -24.19 6.96
N GLY A 845 -4.20 -23.88 8.24
CA GLY A 845 -5.46 -23.40 8.79
C GLY A 845 -5.30 -22.09 9.55
N ASN A 846 -6.31 -21.24 9.43
CA ASN A 846 -6.33 -19.87 9.92
C ASN A 846 -7.70 -19.52 10.51
N LYS A 847 -7.73 -18.81 11.64
CA LYS A 847 -8.97 -18.29 12.25
C LYS A 847 -8.81 -16.84 12.70
N GLY A 848 -9.37 -15.91 11.94
CA GLY A 848 -9.46 -14.49 12.32
C GLY A 848 -10.60 -14.23 13.30
N THR A 849 -10.35 -13.42 14.32
CA THR A 849 -11.30 -13.09 15.39
C THR A 849 -11.17 -11.61 15.73
N LYS A 850 -12.30 -10.95 16.07
CA LYS A 850 -12.36 -9.49 16.30
C LYS A 850 -11.92 -8.65 15.09
N LEU A 851 -12.16 -9.16 13.88
CA LEU A 851 -11.91 -8.43 12.64
C LEU A 851 -12.79 -7.17 12.57
N ILE A 852 -12.29 -6.12 11.90
CA ILE A 852 -13.05 -4.88 11.69
C ILE A 852 -14.34 -5.18 10.93
N ASN A 853 -15.45 -4.55 11.32
CA ASN A 853 -16.71 -4.51 10.59
C ASN A 853 -17.37 -3.13 10.82
N ILE A 854 -18.35 -2.76 9.99
CA ILE A 854 -19.18 -1.55 10.19
C ILE A 854 -20.61 -1.96 10.50
N ARG A 855 -21.24 -1.29 11.48
CA ARG A 855 -22.69 -1.29 11.68
C ARG A 855 -23.27 0.12 11.47
N THR A 856 -24.30 0.21 10.65
CA THR A 856 -25.21 1.36 10.54
C THR A 856 -26.17 1.33 11.74
N LEU A 857 -26.01 2.27 12.68
CA LEU A 857 -26.72 2.30 13.96
C LEU A 857 -28.24 2.53 13.83
N ASN A 858 -28.70 2.92 12.63
CA ASN A 858 -30.11 3.16 12.30
C ASN A 858 -30.64 2.29 11.15
N GLN A 859 -30.08 1.09 10.94
CA GLN A 859 -30.64 0.14 9.96
C GLN A 859 -32.11 -0.18 10.29
N GLY A 860 -32.99 -0.02 9.30
CA GLY A 860 -34.42 -0.37 9.40
C GLY A 860 -34.65 -1.89 9.39
N VAL A 861 -35.82 -2.31 9.89
CA VAL A 861 -36.18 -3.74 10.05
C VAL A 861 -37.17 -4.17 8.96
N GLY A 862 -36.76 -5.07 8.07
CA GLY A 862 -37.64 -5.69 7.06
C GLY A 862 -38.01 -4.81 5.85
N ALA A 863 -38.64 -5.43 4.86
CA ALA A 863 -38.91 -4.81 3.55
C ALA A 863 -40.23 -4.00 3.46
N THR A 864 -41.10 -4.08 4.48
CA THR A 864 -42.46 -3.51 4.46
C THR A 864 -42.87 -2.80 5.75
N ALA A 865 -41.95 -2.66 6.73
CA ALA A 865 -42.25 -1.92 7.95
C ALA A 865 -42.21 -0.40 7.70
N PRO A 866 -43.22 0.38 8.15
CA PRO A 866 -43.03 1.82 8.29
C PRO A 866 -41.90 2.10 9.30
N TYR A 867 -41.11 3.15 9.07
CA TYR A 867 -39.86 3.46 9.78
C TYR A 867 -40.06 3.99 11.22
N THR A 868 -40.84 3.29 12.05
CA THR A 868 -41.37 3.77 13.33
C THR A 868 -41.10 2.80 14.49
N ALA A 869 -39.91 2.17 14.55
CA ALA A 869 -39.58 1.19 15.61
C ALA A 869 -38.09 1.11 16.04
N SER A 870 -37.27 2.16 15.87
CA SER A 870 -35.99 2.25 16.60
C SER A 870 -35.55 3.70 16.84
N GLY A 871 -34.95 3.95 18.01
CA GLY A 871 -34.58 5.30 18.49
C GLY A 871 -33.37 5.96 17.81
N PHE A 872 -33.09 5.62 16.56
CA PHE A 872 -32.13 6.30 15.68
C PHE A 872 -32.69 6.47 14.24
N SER A 873 -33.97 6.16 14.00
CA SER A 873 -34.62 6.19 12.69
C SER A 873 -34.45 7.56 12.00
N ASN A 874 -33.59 7.61 10.97
CA ASN A 874 -33.60 8.73 10.03
C ASN A 874 -34.61 8.41 8.93
N ASN A 875 -35.74 9.11 8.93
CA ASN A 875 -36.69 9.01 7.83
C ASN A 875 -36.09 9.69 6.59
N LYS A 876 -36.06 8.96 5.47
CA LYS A 876 -35.42 9.27 4.17
C LYS A 876 -33.91 8.97 4.10
N VAL A 877 -33.62 7.97 3.27
CA VAL A 877 -32.61 7.98 2.18
C VAL A 877 -31.32 8.77 2.44
N LEU A 878 -30.21 8.02 2.54
CA LEU A 878 -28.78 8.39 2.59
C LEU A 878 -28.09 8.34 3.98
N ASN A 879 -26.82 7.93 3.91
CA ASN A 879 -25.90 7.51 4.99
C ASN A 879 -26.24 7.96 6.42
N GLY A 880 -26.82 7.05 7.20
CA GLY A 880 -26.97 7.22 8.64
C GLY A 880 -25.67 7.03 9.43
N LEU A 881 -25.75 7.22 10.74
CA LEU A 881 -24.63 7.04 11.69
C LEU A 881 -24.03 5.63 11.58
N GLN A 882 -22.77 5.55 11.18
CA GLN A 882 -22.02 4.30 11.11
C GLN A 882 -21.03 4.19 12.28
N MET A 883 -20.79 2.96 12.73
CA MET A 883 -19.83 2.65 13.78
C MET A 883 -18.89 1.53 13.32
N VAL A 884 -17.59 1.80 13.41
CA VAL A 884 -16.50 0.82 13.26
C VAL A 884 -16.42 -0.02 14.53
N GLU A 885 -16.60 -1.32 14.38
CA GLU A 885 -16.53 -2.30 15.47
C GLU A 885 -15.54 -3.42 15.16
N THR A 886 -15.04 -4.08 16.20
CA THR A 886 -14.16 -5.25 16.07
C THR A 886 -14.90 -6.51 16.50
N THR A 887 -15.58 -7.10 15.53
CA THR A 887 -16.64 -8.10 15.76
C THR A 887 -16.67 -9.20 14.70
N GLY A 888 -16.04 -9.02 13.55
CA GLY A 888 -15.98 -10.00 12.47
C GLY A 888 -15.13 -11.23 12.79
N ILE A 889 -15.38 -12.32 12.08
CA ILE A 889 -14.76 -13.63 12.26
C ILE A 889 -14.49 -14.26 10.90
N SER A 890 -13.28 -14.77 10.67
CA SER A 890 -12.92 -15.56 9.49
C SER A 890 -12.42 -16.95 9.88
N HIS A 891 -12.60 -17.91 8.97
CA HIS A 891 -12.05 -19.25 9.03
C HIS A 891 -11.55 -19.62 7.63
N TYR A 892 -10.31 -20.08 7.54
CA TYR A 892 -9.68 -20.54 6.31
C TYR A 892 -9.00 -21.89 6.58
N ASP A 893 -9.25 -22.85 5.71
CA ASP A 893 -8.62 -24.17 5.71
C ASP A 893 -8.04 -24.43 4.31
N SER A 894 -6.84 -25.03 4.22
CA SER A 894 -6.26 -25.40 2.94
C SER A 894 -5.31 -26.59 2.98
N LEU A 895 -5.32 -27.35 1.89
CA LEU A 895 -4.25 -28.28 1.51
C LEU A 895 -3.39 -27.58 0.45
N GLN A 896 -2.10 -27.46 0.70
CA GLN A 896 -1.14 -26.80 -0.18
C GLN A 896 -0.07 -27.80 -0.58
N ALA A 897 0.19 -27.89 -1.88
CA ALA A 897 1.27 -28.71 -2.42
C ALA A 897 2.21 -27.83 -3.24
N SER A 898 3.50 -28.15 -3.25
CA SER A 898 4.40 -27.62 -4.28
C SER A 898 5.39 -28.67 -4.77
N LEU A 899 5.79 -28.50 -6.03
CA LEU A 899 6.88 -29.23 -6.67
C LEU A 899 7.85 -28.18 -7.21
N LYS A 900 9.06 -28.14 -6.66
CA LYS A 900 10.14 -27.29 -7.15
C LYS A 900 11.27 -28.12 -7.74
N ARG A 901 11.74 -27.69 -8.90
CA ARG A 901 13.00 -28.12 -9.50
C ARG A 901 13.90 -26.90 -9.62
N ARG A 902 15.18 -27.06 -9.32
CA ARG A 902 16.20 -26.04 -9.61
C ARG A 902 17.30 -26.59 -10.52
N PHE A 903 18.16 -25.72 -11.04
CA PHE A 903 19.32 -25.99 -11.91
C PHE A 903 19.04 -26.31 -13.39
N ASP A 904 20.03 -25.93 -14.21
CA ASP A 904 20.16 -26.17 -15.66
C ASP A 904 19.73 -27.61 -16.06
N PRO A 905 18.97 -27.77 -17.16
CA PRO A 905 18.47 -26.73 -18.08
C PRO A 905 17.14 -26.10 -17.64
N LEU A 906 16.56 -26.46 -16.49
CA LEU A 906 15.17 -26.16 -16.18
C LEU A 906 14.94 -25.88 -14.67
N ASP A 907 14.73 -24.62 -14.35
CA ASP A 907 14.19 -24.17 -13.06
C ASP A 907 12.65 -24.08 -13.17
N PHE A 908 11.93 -24.63 -12.19
CA PHE A 908 10.48 -24.43 -12.09
C PHE A 908 9.95 -24.53 -10.66
N LEU A 909 8.84 -23.85 -10.41
CA LEU A 909 8.00 -24.03 -9.23
C LEU A 909 6.55 -24.23 -9.70
N VAL A 910 5.94 -25.34 -9.29
CA VAL A 910 4.49 -25.56 -9.38
C VAL A 910 3.92 -25.51 -7.97
N SER A 911 3.01 -24.58 -7.72
CA SER A 911 2.25 -24.40 -6.49
C SER A 911 0.79 -24.80 -6.73
N TYR A 912 0.22 -25.67 -5.90
CA TYR A 912 -1.22 -25.95 -5.87
C TYR A 912 -1.80 -25.61 -4.50
N THR A 913 -3.01 -25.08 -4.48
CA THR A 913 -3.77 -24.79 -3.26
C THR A 913 -5.21 -25.20 -3.48
N PHE A 914 -5.66 -26.17 -2.69
CA PHE A 914 -7.07 -26.48 -2.50
C PHE A 914 -7.49 -25.85 -1.16
N SER A 915 -8.47 -24.94 -1.16
CA SER A 915 -8.81 -24.17 0.04
C SER A 915 -10.30 -23.95 0.25
N LYS A 916 -10.65 -23.43 1.43
CA LYS A 916 -11.98 -22.94 1.74
C LYS A 916 -11.92 -21.78 2.73
N SER A 917 -12.37 -20.61 2.31
CA SER A 917 -12.46 -19.40 3.11
C SER A 917 -13.92 -19.06 3.45
N LYS A 918 -14.21 -18.74 4.71
CA LYS A 918 -15.52 -18.26 5.19
C LYS A 918 -15.36 -17.12 6.18
N ASP A 919 -16.11 -16.04 5.99
CA ASP A 919 -16.23 -14.94 6.95
C ASP A 919 -17.69 -14.45 7.10
N ASP A 920 -17.93 -13.54 8.05
CA ASP A 920 -19.17 -12.74 8.13
C ASP A 920 -19.02 -11.35 7.48
N TYR A 921 -17.80 -10.97 7.10
CA TYR A 921 -17.45 -9.73 6.40
C TYR A 921 -15.99 -9.80 5.91
N SER A 922 -15.76 -9.79 4.59
CA SER A 922 -14.40 -9.89 4.03
C SER A 922 -13.61 -8.57 4.03
N GLY A 923 -14.29 -7.42 4.14
CA GLY A 923 -13.71 -6.10 3.81
C GLY A 923 -13.57 -5.87 2.30
N ALA A 924 -12.90 -4.79 1.91
CA ALA A 924 -12.62 -4.42 0.51
C ALA A 924 -11.11 -4.18 0.27
N PRO A 925 -10.64 -4.16 -1.00
CA PRO A 925 -9.27 -3.78 -1.32
C PRO A 925 -8.94 -2.37 -0.81
N ALA A 926 -7.74 -2.18 -0.23
CA ALA A 926 -7.27 -0.95 0.44
C ALA A 926 -8.14 -0.41 1.62
N SER A 927 -9.29 -1.01 1.94
CA SER A 927 -10.16 -0.49 3.00
C SER A 927 -11.07 -1.55 3.62
N GLU A 928 -10.98 -1.69 4.93
CA GLU A 928 -11.94 -2.48 5.71
C GLU A 928 -13.25 -1.71 5.99
N LEU A 929 -13.39 -0.50 5.46
CA LEU A 929 -14.45 0.47 5.79
C LEU A 929 -15.41 0.78 4.63
N ASN A 930 -15.21 0.20 3.44
CA ASN A 930 -15.92 0.60 2.22
C ASN A 930 -17.14 -0.29 1.86
N ALA A 931 -17.44 -1.32 2.65
CA ALA A 931 -18.55 -2.22 2.41
C ALA A 931 -19.42 -2.35 3.67
N LEU A 932 -20.75 -2.27 3.48
CA LEU A 932 -21.71 -2.59 4.53
C LEU A 932 -22.11 -4.07 4.41
N PRO A 933 -22.06 -4.87 5.49
CA PRO A 933 -22.74 -6.16 5.50
C PRO A 933 -24.26 -5.97 5.34
N GLY A 934 -24.95 -7.00 4.85
CA GLY A 934 -26.35 -6.95 4.43
C GLY A 934 -27.33 -6.76 5.59
N ASP A 935 -27.79 -7.86 6.19
CA ASP A 935 -28.49 -7.79 7.48
C ASP A 935 -27.44 -7.68 8.59
N GLN A 936 -27.43 -6.54 9.28
CA GLN A 936 -26.47 -6.24 10.35
C GLN A 936 -27.05 -6.53 11.73
N GLN A 937 -28.33 -6.94 11.78
CA GLN A 937 -29.07 -7.35 12.97
C GLN A 937 -28.93 -8.87 13.16
N ASP A 938 -29.14 -9.68 12.11
CA ASP A 938 -28.69 -11.09 12.08
C ASP A 938 -27.39 -11.29 11.31
N ARG A 939 -26.27 -11.18 12.04
CA ARG A 939 -24.94 -11.48 11.53
C ARG A 939 -24.70 -12.96 11.21
N ARG A 940 -25.56 -13.89 11.64
CA ARG A 940 -25.42 -15.31 11.30
C ARG A 940 -25.83 -15.57 9.86
N SER A 941 -26.84 -14.86 9.35
CA SER A 941 -27.22 -14.85 7.94
C SER A 941 -26.07 -14.47 7.00
N GLN A 942 -25.15 -13.62 7.46
CA GLN A 942 -24.03 -13.08 6.66
C GLN A 942 -22.85 -14.05 6.50
N ARG A 943 -22.85 -15.20 7.18
CA ARG A 943 -21.68 -16.11 7.19
C ARG A 943 -21.62 -17.01 5.93
N ALA A 944 -21.00 -16.49 4.88
CA ALA A 944 -20.91 -17.12 3.56
C ALA A 944 -19.53 -17.77 3.27
N LEU A 945 -19.23 -18.01 1.99
CA LEU A 945 -17.85 -18.07 1.49
C LEU A 945 -17.31 -16.64 1.42
N SER A 946 -16.03 -16.46 1.72
CA SER A 946 -15.36 -15.16 1.65
C SER A 946 -15.22 -14.67 0.20
N ASN A 947 -15.16 -13.35 -0.03
CA ASN A 947 -14.73 -12.78 -1.31
C ASN A 947 -13.30 -13.24 -1.71
N LEU A 948 -12.51 -13.65 -0.71
CA LEU A 948 -11.15 -14.16 -0.82
C LEU A 948 -11.10 -15.70 -1.01
N ASP A 949 -12.25 -16.38 -1.10
CA ASP A 949 -12.29 -17.83 -1.32
C ASP A 949 -11.77 -18.20 -2.71
N ARG A 950 -10.82 -19.14 -2.77
CA ARG A 950 -10.27 -19.68 -4.01
C ARG A 950 -10.14 -21.19 -3.85
N ALA A 951 -11.26 -21.88 -4.08
CA ALA A 951 -11.42 -23.31 -3.86
C ALA A 951 -10.29 -24.15 -4.48
N HIS A 952 -9.90 -23.81 -5.71
CA HIS A 952 -8.73 -24.37 -6.40
C HIS A 952 -7.88 -23.23 -6.97
N ARG A 953 -6.56 -23.33 -6.83
CA ARG A 953 -5.58 -22.47 -7.51
C ARG A 953 -4.34 -23.28 -7.86
N VAL A 954 -3.92 -23.22 -9.12
CA VAL A 954 -2.61 -23.70 -9.59
C VAL A 954 -1.78 -22.46 -9.92
N VAL A 955 -0.47 -22.50 -9.69
CA VAL A 955 0.49 -21.62 -10.34
C VAL A 955 1.67 -22.45 -10.79
N ALA A 956 2.12 -22.29 -12.02
CA ALA A 956 3.37 -22.85 -12.50
C ALA A 956 4.23 -21.74 -13.10
N ASN A 957 5.40 -21.48 -12.52
CA ASN A 957 6.41 -20.63 -13.13
C ASN A 957 7.62 -21.48 -13.55
N PHE A 958 8.19 -21.19 -14.71
CA PHE A 958 9.33 -21.93 -15.26
C PHE A 958 10.31 -21.00 -15.97
N VAL A 959 11.57 -21.42 -15.99
CA VAL A 959 12.65 -20.89 -16.82
C VAL A 959 13.40 -22.08 -17.42
N TRP A 960 13.39 -22.17 -18.75
CA TRP A 960 14.04 -23.22 -19.53
C TRP A 960 15.15 -22.63 -20.40
N PHE A 961 16.35 -23.17 -20.25
CA PHE A 961 17.52 -22.92 -21.09
C PHE A 961 17.66 -24.10 -22.07
N PRO A 962 17.41 -23.93 -23.38
CA PRO A 962 17.65 -24.98 -24.36
C PRO A 962 19.15 -25.36 -24.39
N LYS A 963 19.43 -26.63 -24.68
CA LYS A 963 20.83 -27.07 -24.84
C LYS A 963 21.47 -26.42 -26.05
N VAL A 964 22.77 -26.13 -25.95
CA VAL A 964 23.67 -25.69 -27.03
C VAL A 964 23.38 -26.46 -28.33
N VAL A 965 22.94 -25.73 -29.35
CA VAL A 965 22.61 -26.24 -30.70
C VAL A 965 23.81 -26.06 -31.65
N HIS A 966 24.67 -25.06 -31.41
CA HIS A 966 25.82 -24.74 -32.24
C HIS A 966 27.14 -24.77 -31.44
N SER A 967 28.07 -25.63 -31.87
CA SER A 967 29.41 -25.80 -31.28
C SER A 967 30.55 -25.32 -32.19
N GLY A 968 30.24 -24.65 -33.30
CA GLY A 968 31.25 -24.09 -34.21
C GLY A 968 31.88 -22.80 -33.67
N GLY A 969 33.04 -22.43 -34.22
CA GLY A 969 33.82 -21.25 -33.79
C GLY A 969 33.21 -19.88 -34.14
N SER A 970 31.97 -19.81 -34.60
CA SER A 970 31.29 -18.54 -34.89
C SER A 970 30.55 -18.03 -33.65
N THR A 971 31.13 -17.04 -32.97
CA THR A 971 30.55 -16.42 -31.78
C THR A 971 29.15 -15.85 -32.02
N ILE A 972 28.86 -15.39 -33.25
CA ILE A 972 27.53 -14.88 -33.63
C ILE A 972 26.53 -16.03 -33.78
N ALA A 973 26.90 -17.14 -34.44
CA ALA A 973 26.03 -18.30 -34.56
C ALA A 973 25.80 -18.99 -33.20
N GLY A 974 26.81 -19.01 -32.34
CA GLY A 974 26.68 -19.44 -30.94
C GLY A 974 25.60 -18.63 -30.21
N ARG A 975 25.72 -17.30 -30.19
CA ARG A 975 24.72 -16.43 -29.53
C ARG A 975 23.31 -16.57 -30.11
N LEU A 976 23.18 -16.66 -31.45
CA LEU A 976 21.89 -16.76 -32.12
C LEU A 976 21.20 -18.13 -31.99
N LEU A 977 21.91 -19.19 -31.55
CA LEU A 977 21.39 -20.56 -31.52
C LEU A 977 21.46 -21.23 -30.13
N ASN A 978 22.29 -20.72 -29.22
CA ASN A 978 22.48 -21.28 -27.88
C ASN A 978 21.87 -20.41 -26.78
N ASP A 979 21.97 -19.09 -26.87
CA ASP A 979 21.61 -18.16 -25.79
C ASP A 979 20.09 -17.86 -25.73
N TRP A 980 19.27 -18.82 -26.18
CA TRP A 980 17.81 -18.76 -26.05
C TRP A 980 17.38 -19.07 -24.62
N GLN A 981 16.24 -18.53 -24.23
CA GLN A 981 15.62 -18.82 -22.94
C GLN A 981 14.10 -18.72 -23.10
N PHE A 982 13.36 -19.65 -22.49
CA PHE A 982 11.91 -19.65 -22.45
C PHE A 982 11.45 -19.56 -21.01
N SER A 983 10.67 -18.53 -20.68
CA SER A 983 10.10 -18.33 -19.35
C SER A 983 8.59 -18.14 -19.43
N GLY A 984 7.90 -18.42 -18.32
CA GLY A 984 6.45 -18.27 -18.27
C GLY A 984 5.90 -18.37 -16.86
N ILE A 985 4.69 -17.83 -16.69
CA ILE A 985 3.82 -18.05 -15.54
C ILE A 985 2.47 -18.53 -16.09
N VAL A 986 1.92 -19.58 -15.48
CA VAL A 986 0.57 -20.11 -15.71
C VAL A 986 -0.15 -20.06 -14.36
N THR A 987 -1.43 -19.64 -14.35
CA THR A 987 -2.24 -19.37 -13.13
C THR A 987 -3.70 -19.72 -13.34
#